data_AF-A0A2W6U1H9-F1
#
_entry.id   AF-A0A2W6U1H9-F1
#
_cell.length_a   1.000
_cell.length_b   1.000
_cell.length_c   1.000
_cell.angle_alpha   90.00
_cell.angle_beta   90.00
_cell.angle_gamma   90.00
#
_symmetry.space_group_name_H-M   'P 1'
#
loop_
_entity.id
_entity.type
_entity.pdbx_description
1 polymer ?
#
loop_
_entity_poly.entity_id
_entity_poly.type
_entity_poly.pdbx_seq_one_letter_code
_entity_poly.pdbx_strand_id
1 'polypeptide(L)'
;MKSALRLACLHLVALSAVLLATMPTALAQTARKPSPYEARQGTTASSVDNAQAPAQLPRIANRDDFMRLARVYNPGTPLEMPHLIFTIDRRDPARIHYINTPRYELHENFVRRERLLPHLDKATLNAQYKDPQRRFLFGTVSWQRDLPGYTYEFWEGDQLTSALLRQTDQLVRGSFYEAIRFKTNSTLHEQTARSAGLPFITQEALLREQSFLPLNTGIAQGRLRIVRSIEQASDLSPQDIVVLDEVPISLSPVAGLVTQRPSTLLSHVNLLAKGWRIPNVYVRDAKAALRVYDGQWIELEVTNNDYKVRPALRPANTSSTTTQAAVRNLPRPDVSITALKPLSALRARDSSHCGVKAANLGTLKSALPPSARVPDGFCVPFSHYQSAMQRLRISERLAALQQQPGFAADAKVRREALAALRAEISGATPDPALVRSLQSQWQSQLQGRGVFVRSSSNSEDLPNFSGAGLYTTVPNVIAADALVRAVQTVWASVYNFEAYEARRAAGLGQDAVAMAVLVQLAAPSDSSGVMITRDPFDAGRRHITYISAKRGLGIRVVEGKRQAEQVMYSNWSKAVQVLSRSAEDTQLVANASGGVREVALTGSRQVLTDALIARLAAVGNRTKQALGEVDQDIEWAVVGDDILILQSRPYVDGSSR
;
A
#
# COMPACT_ATOMS: atom_id res chain seq x y z
N MET A 1 30.54 -61.43 -20.75
CA MET A 1 30.90 -62.03 -22.05
C MET A 1 30.01 -61.39 -23.12
N LYS A 2 30.64 -60.67 -24.06
CA LYS A 2 30.33 -60.54 -25.51
C LYS A 2 28.83 -60.49 -25.90
N SER A 3 28.31 -59.30 -26.26
CA SER A 3 28.06 -58.82 -27.66
C SER A 3 26.80 -59.45 -28.30
N ALA A 4 25.91 -58.82 -29.08
CA ALA A 4 25.76 -57.51 -29.69
C ALA A 4 24.39 -57.50 -30.40
N LEU A 5 23.79 -56.33 -30.63
CA LEU A 5 23.01 -55.89 -31.82
C LEU A 5 22.47 -54.46 -31.47
N ARG A 6 23.01 -53.34 -31.97
CA ARG A 6 22.84 -52.72 -33.32
C ARG A 6 21.38 -52.86 -33.80
N LEU A 7 20.56 -51.82 -34.00
CA LEU A 7 20.79 -50.59 -34.76
C LEU A 7 19.69 -49.52 -34.45
N ALA A 8 20.05 -48.25 -34.69
CA ALA A 8 19.20 -47.12 -35.15
C ALA A 8 18.16 -46.45 -34.21
N CYS A 9 18.54 -45.30 -33.64
CA CYS A 9 17.74 -44.06 -33.76
C CYS A 9 18.60 -42.84 -33.38
N LEU A 10 18.92 -42.01 -34.38
CA LEU A 10 19.27 -40.59 -34.19
C LEU A 10 18.01 -39.85 -33.73
N HIS A 11 18.09 -39.05 -32.66
CA HIS A 11 17.72 -37.63 -32.68
C HIS A 11 17.92 -36.95 -31.31
N LEU A 12 18.60 -35.81 -31.36
CA LEU A 12 18.64 -34.65 -30.46
C LEU A 12 18.06 -34.83 -29.04
N VAL A 13 18.95 -34.82 -28.04
CA VAL A 13 18.62 -34.34 -26.69
C VAL A 13 19.16 -32.91 -26.57
N ALA A 14 18.30 -31.93 -26.81
CA ALA A 14 18.57 -30.55 -26.46
C ALA A 14 18.08 -30.28 -25.03
N LEU A 15 19.02 -29.87 -24.19
CA LEU A 15 18.83 -29.37 -22.83
C LEU A 15 17.66 -28.38 -22.75
N SER A 16 16.63 -28.72 -21.98
CA SER A 16 15.62 -27.76 -21.51
C SER A 16 15.86 -27.48 -20.05
N ALA A 17 16.84 -26.63 -19.75
CA ALA A 17 17.01 -26.05 -18.43
C ALA A 17 16.01 -24.89 -18.29
N VAL A 18 14.88 -25.15 -17.63
CA VAL A 18 13.94 -24.11 -17.21
C VAL A 18 14.62 -23.32 -16.08
N LEU A 19 15.16 -22.16 -16.41
CA LEU A 19 15.55 -21.13 -15.46
C LEU A 19 14.28 -20.63 -14.75
N LEU A 20 14.01 -21.19 -13.56
CA LEU A 20 13.15 -20.55 -12.56
C LEU A 20 13.86 -19.28 -12.08
N ALA A 21 13.67 -18.18 -12.79
CA ALA A 21 14.05 -16.86 -12.31
C ALA A 21 13.13 -16.50 -11.15
N THR A 22 13.64 -16.59 -9.93
CA THR A 22 12.99 -16.02 -8.74
C THR A 22 12.89 -14.52 -8.93
N MET A 23 11.67 -14.00 -9.08
CA MET A 23 11.42 -12.55 -9.14
C MET A 23 11.84 -11.92 -7.80
N PRO A 24 12.76 -10.93 -7.79
CA PRO A 24 13.15 -10.26 -6.56
C PRO A 24 11.95 -9.50 -5.97
N THR A 25 11.87 -9.46 -4.64
CA THR A 25 10.83 -8.73 -3.93
C THR A 25 10.90 -7.23 -4.25
N ALA A 26 9.74 -6.61 -4.46
CA ALA A 26 9.65 -5.19 -4.73
C ALA A 26 10.03 -4.38 -3.49
N LEU A 27 11.25 -3.84 -3.46
CA LEU A 27 11.70 -2.88 -2.46
C LEU A 27 11.49 -1.48 -3.03
N ALA A 28 10.46 -0.74 -2.60
CA ALA A 28 10.48 0.69 -2.85
C ALA A 28 11.42 1.31 -1.81
N GLN A 29 12.52 1.88 -2.29
CA GLN A 29 13.48 2.54 -1.42
C GLN A 29 12.82 3.80 -0.86
N THR A 30 12.30 3.70 0.37
CA THR A 30 12.15 4.90 1.19
C THR A 30 13.49 5.64 1.16
N ALA A 31 13.55 6.98 1.25
CA ALA A 31 14.82 7.74 1.21
C ALA A 31 15.86 7.35 2.31
N ARG A 32 15.58 6.29 3.06
CA ARG A 32 16.39 5.54 4.01
C ARG A 32 17.55 4.80 3.35
N LYS A 33 18.62 4.65 4.13
CA LYS A 33 19.72 3.75 3.85
C LYS A 33 19.28 2.28 3.83
N PRO A 34 19.58 1.50 2.78
CA PRO A 34 19.46 0.04 2.80
C PRO A 34 20.35 -0.56 3.89
N SER A 35 19.80 -1.45 4.70
CA SER A 35 20.57 -2.22 5.68
C SER A 35 21.44 -3.28 4.97
N PRO A 36 22.61 -3.66 5.53
CA PRO A 36 23.40 -4.78 5.00
C PRO A 36 22.63 -6.11 4.92
N TYR A 37 21.59 -6.27 5.75
CA TYR A 37 20.67 -7.42 5.67
C TYR A 37 19.73 -7.33 4.45
N GLU A 38 19.39 -6.12 4.02
CA GLU A 38 18.49 -5.82 2.89
C GLU A 38 19.25 -5.95 1.54
N ALA A 39 20.54 -5.60 1.51
CA ALA A 39 21.41 -5.69 0.32
C ALA A 39 21.56 -7.12 -0.25
N ARG A 40 21.18 -8.15 0.50
CA ARG A 40 21.22 -9.56 0.06
C ARG A 40 19.96 -10.01 -0.68
N GLN A 41 18.93 -9.16 -0.78
CA GLN A 41 17.59 -9.52 -1.29
C GLN A 41 17.10 -8.64 -2.45
N GLY A 42 17.99 -8.11 -3.29
CA GLY A 42 17.62 -7.48 -4.57
C GLY A 42 18.15 -6.05 -4.80
N THR A 43 18.85 -5.46 -3.83
CA THR A 43 19.62 -4.22 -4.07
C THR A 43 20.95 -4.57 -4.74
N THR A 44 21.26 -3.98 -5.89
CA THR A 44 22.60 -4.12 -6.47
C THR A 44 23.54 -3.19 -5.71
N ALA A 45 24.57 -3.74 -5.07
CA ALA A 45 25.58 -2.96 -4.35
C ALA A 45 26.95 -3.20 -4.95
N SER A 46 27.72 -2.13 -5.19
CA SER A 46 29.16 -2.30 -5.45
C SER A 46 29.84 -2.69 -4.14
N SER A 47 30.11 -3.99 -3.97
CA SER A 47 30.61 -4.58 -2.72
C SER A 47 32.11 -4.87 -2.74
N VAL A 48 32.84 -4.44 -3.77
CA VAL A 48 34.26 -4.78 -3.93
C VAL A 48 35.10 -3.79 -3.12
N ASP A 49 35.64 -4.26 -1.99
CA ASP A 49 36.66 -3.53 -1.26
C ASP A 49 37.93 -3.41 -2.11
N ASN A 50 38.45 -2.19 -2.26
CA ASN A 50 39.77 -1.98 -2.82
C ASN A 50 40.80 -2.27 -1.72
N ALA A 51 41.59 -3.33 -1.88
CA ALA A 51 42.60 -3.73 -0.90
C ALA A 51 43.62 -2.61 -0.56
N GLN A 52 43.83 -1.66 -1.47
CA GLN A 52 44.72 -0.51 -1.26
C GLN A 52 44.04 0.67 -0.55
N ALA A 53 42.71 0.66 -0.41
CA ALA A 53 42.00 1.72 0.31
C ALA A 53 42.27 1.63 1.83
N PRO A 54 42.43 2.78 2.51
CA PRO A 54 42.61 2.81 3.96
C PRO A 54 41.36 2.27 4.67
N ALA A 55 41.52 1.75 5.89
CA ALA A 55 40.41 1.26 6.70
C ALA A 55 39.45 2.40 7.12
N GLN A 56 40.00 3.59 7.34
CA GLN A 56 39.28 4.79 7.70
C GLN A 56 40.08 6.05 7.33
N LEU A 57 39.39 7.18 7.21
CA LEU A 57 39.99 8.51 7.10
C LEU A 57 39.46 9.42 8.22
N PRO A 58 40.28 10.33 8.78
CA PRO A 58 39.83 11.32 9.75
C PRO A 58 39.09 12.52 9.10
N ARG A 59 39.21 12.66 7.78
CA ARG A 59 38.60 13.73 6.97
C ARG A 59 38.32 13.20 5.57
N ILE A 60 37.24 13.67 4.96
CA ILE A 60 36.99 13.50 3.53
C ILE A 60 37.33 14.84 2.86
N ALA A 61 38.44 14.89 2.11
CA ALA A 61 38.94 16.14 1.54
C ALA A 61 38.39 16.44 0.13
N ASN A 62 37.83 15.43 -0.54
CA ASN A 62 37.24 15.54 -1.86
C ASN A 62 36.27 14.37 -2.13
N ARG A 63 35.61 14.39 -3.30
CA ARG A 63 34.70 13.34 -3.73
C ARG A 63 35.38 11.98 -3.91
N ASP A 64 36.65 11.93 -4.33
CA ASP A 64 37.36 10.67 -4.54
C ASP A 64 37.62 9.95 -3.22
N ASP A 65 37.92 10.69 -2.14
CA ASP A 65 38.00 10.14 -0.78
C ASP A 65 36.67 9.52 -0.36
N PHE A 66 35.56 10.21 -0.60
CA PHE A 66 34.22 9.71 -0.28
C PHE A 66 33.91 8.44 -1.07
N MET A 67 34.06 8.45 -2.39
CA MET A 67 33.76 7.32 -3.25
C MET A 67 34.67 6.11 -2.98
N ARG A 68 35.93 6.34 -2.56
CA ARG A 68 36.88 5.28 -2.19
C ARG A 68 36.44 4.51 -0.94
N LEU A 69 35.76 5.17 0.00
CA LEU A 69 35.27 4.55 1.23
C LEU A 69 33.80 4.15 1.17
N ALA A 70 33.05 4.67 0.20
CA ALA A 70 31.62 4.46 0.07
C ALA A 70 31.26 3.12 -0.58
N ARG A 71 30.12 2.57 -0.14
CA ARG A 71 29.40 1.51 -0.84
C ARG A 71 28.31 2.18 -1.68
N VAL A 72 28.21 1.83 -2.96
CA VAL A 72 27.21 2.40 -3.87
C VAL A 72 26.05 1.43 -4.04
N TYR A 73 24.87 1.82 -3.60
CA TYR A 73 23.62 1.10 -3.88
C TYR A 73 23.01 1.57 -5.20
N ASN A 74 22.43 0.63 -5.94
CA ASN A 74 21.71 0.84 -7.20
C ASN A 74 22.50 1.68 -8.22
N PRO A 75 23.79 1.36 -8.48
CA PRO A 75 24.65 2.15 -9.33
C PRO A 75 24.05 2.30 -10.74
N GLY A 76 24.11 3.52 -11.28
CA GLY A 76 23.61 3.84 -12.62
C GLY A 76 22.10 4.04 -12.73
N THR A 77 21.34 3.97 -11.63
CA THR A 77 19.87 4.13 -11.62
C THR A 77 19.45 5.48 -11.02
N PRO A 78 18.18 5.92 -11.19
CA PRO A 78 17.63 7.06 -10.45
C PRO A 78 17.74 6.94 -8.91
N LEU A 79 17.83 5.71 -8.38
CA LEU A 79 17.98 5.43 -6.95
C LEU A 79 19.44 5.20 -6.51
N GLU A 80 20.42 5.62 -7.32
CA GLU A 80 21.83 5.52 -6.96
C GLU A 80 22.13 6.26 -5.65
N MET A 81 22.73 5.55 -4.70
CA MET A 81 23.03 6.09 -3.38
C MET A 81 24.39 5.59 -2.86
N PRO A 82 25.49 6.29 -3.19
CA PRO A 82 26.75 6.13 -2.49
C PRO A 82 26.62 6.58 -1.03
N HIS A 83 27.14 5.77 -0.13
CA HIS A 83 27.15 6.09 1.30
C HIS A 83 28.35 5.48 1.99
N LEU A 84 28.78 6.09 3.10
CA LEU A 84 29.73 5.51 4.02
C LEU A 84 29.29 5.70 5.47
N ILE A 85 29.71 4.81 6.35
CA ILE A 85 29.48 4.95 7.79
C ILE A 85 30.61 5.74 8.45
N PHE A 86 30.29 6.48 9.51
CA PHE A 86 31.28 7.14 10.36
C PHE A 86 31.05 6.84 11.84
N THR A 87 32.12 6.95 12.62
CA THR A 87 32.08 6.83 14.08
C THR A 87 32.79 8.03 14.72
N ILE A 88 32.14 8.70 15.67
CA ILE A 88 32.80 9.70 16.53
C ILE A 88 33.13 9.03 17.85
N ASP A 89 34.39 9.11 18.28
CA ASP A 89 34.85 8.61 19.59
C ASP A 89 34.98 9.77 20.58
N ARG A 90 33.99 9.93 21.46
CA ARG A 90 33.91 11.07 22.38
C ARG A 90 34.96 11.05 23.50
N ARG A 91 35.87 10.07 23.56
CA ARG A 91 37.09 10.17 24.41
C ARG A 91 38.03 11.27 23.91
N ASP A 92 38.00 11.55 22.62
CA ASP A 92 38.72 12.65 21.99
C ASP A 92 37.68 13.47 21.21
N PRO A 93 37.27 14.65 21.71
CA PRO A 93 36.13 15.39 21.16
C PRO A 93 36.32 15.81 19.70
N ALA A 94 37.54 15.76 19.15
CA ALA A 94 37.85 16.05 17.76
C ALA A 94 37.89 14.81 16.84
N ARG A 95 37.71 13.59 17.38
CA ARG A 95 37.98 12.35 16.67
C ARG A 95 36.76 11.77 15.97
N ILE A 96 36.79 11.83 14.65
CA ILE A 96 35.87 11.15 13.74
C ILE A 96 36.63 10.15 12.86
N HIS A 97 36.00 9.01 12.59
CA HIS A 97 36.48 7.98 11.67
C HIS A 97 35.44 7.82 10.56
N TYR A 98 35.76 8.25 9.34
CA TYR A 98 35.00 7.88 8.15
C TYR A 98 35.49 6.52 7.67
N ILE A 99 34.62 5.53 7.60
CA ILE A 99 34.99 4.12 7.53
C ILE A 99 34.85 3.61 6.11
N ASN A 100 35.81 2.77 5.67
CA ASN A 100 35.70 1.97 4.46
C ASN A 100 34.52 0.99 4.62
N THR A 101 33.37 1.36 4.06
CA THR A 101 32.11 0.64 4.23
C THR A 101 32.04 -0.68 3.45
N PRO A 102 32.68 -0.81 2.27
CA PRO A 102 32.96 -2.12 1.68
C PRO A 102 33.69 -3.08 2.63
N ARG A 103 34.69 -2.60 3.39
CA ARG A 103 35.47 -3.42 4.35
C ARG A 103 34.75 -3.69 5.68
N TYR A 104 34.02 -2.71 6.20
CA TYR A 104 33.29 -2.79 7.46
C TYR A 104 31.81 -2.46 7.24
N GLU A 105 30.97 -3.50 7.16
CA GLU A 105 29.55 -3.31 6.85
C GLU A 105 28.75 -2.59 7.94
N LEU A 106 29.20 -2.71 9.19
CA LEU A 106 28.51 -2.26 10.39
C LEU A 106 29.49 -1.54 11.34
N HIS A 107 28.99 -0.55 12.08
CA HIS A 107 29.78 0.23 13.03
C HIS A 107 30.44 -0.66 14.09
N GLU A 108 29.71 -1.65 14.62
CA GLU A 108 30.23 -2.60 15.60
C GLU A 108 31.39 -3.45 15.07
N ASN A 109 31.42 -3.71 13.77
CA ASN A 109 32.51 -4.48 13.16
C ASN A 109 33.79 -3.65 13.10
N PHE A 110 33.66 -2.36 12.79
CA PHE A 110 34.79 -1.42 12.81
C PHE A 110 35.35 -1.26 14.23
N VAL A 111 34.55 -0.84 15.21
CA VAL A 111 35.07 -0.56 16.56
C VAL A 111 35.64 -1.79 17.25
N ARG A 112 35.14 -2.99 16.93
CA ARG A 112 35.67 -4.26 17.45
C ARG A 112 36.98 -4.65 16.78
N ARG A 113 37.06 -4.61 15.44
CA ARG A 113 38.27 -5.00 14.69
C ARG A 113 39.42 -4.02 14.89
N GLU A 114 39.13 -2.74 14.99
CA GLU A 114 40.11 -1.68 15.31
C GLU A 114 40.40 -1.58 16.82
N ARG A 115 39.88 -2.50 17.63
CA ARG A 115 40.10 -2.59 19.09
C ARG A 115 39.76 -1.31 19.87
N LEU A 116 38.88 -0.46 19.32
CA LEU A 116 38.36 0.74 19.99
C LEU A 116 37.35 0.37 21.09
N LEU A 117 36.62 -0.73 20.87
CA LEU A 117 35.68 -1.34 21.81
C LEU A 117 35.68 -2.88 21.65
N PRO A 118 36.71 -3.58 22.17
CA PRO A 118 36.93 -5.00 21.87
C PRO A 118 35.88 -5.93 22.52
N HIS A 119 35.32 -5.55 23.68
CA HIS A 119 34.30 -6.32 24.41
C HIS A 119 32.89 -5.78 24.13
N LEU A 120 32.51 -5.72 22.86
CA LEU A 120 31.21 -5.19 22.43
C LEU A 120 30.13 -6.29 22.42
N ASP A 121 29.40 -6.40 23.52
CA ASP A 121 28.18 -7.21 23.61
C ASP A 121 26.93 -6.42 23.16
N LYS A 122 25.78 -7.09 23.12
CA LYS A 122 24.52 -6.48 22.66
C LYS A 122 24.06 -5.33 23.57
N ALA A 123 24.26 -5.44 24.88
CA ALA A 123 23.85 -4.41 25.83
C ALA A 123 24.70 -3.13 25.66
N THR A 124 26.01 -3.30 25.55
CA THR A 124 26.98 -2.23 25.34
C THR A 124 26.77 -1.55 23.98
N LEU A 125 26.46 -2.32 22.93
CA LEU A 125 26.11 -1.77 21.62
C LEU A 125 24.82 -0.96 21.68
N ASN A 126 23.76 -1.49 22.31
CA ASN A 126 22.50 -0.77 22.49
C ASN A 126 22.70 0.55 23.26
N ALA A 127 23.59 0.57 24.25
CA ALA A 127 23.93 1.79 24.97
C ALA A 127 24.52 2.88 24.05
N GLN A 128 25.27 2.50 23.00
CA GLN A 128 25.78 3.45 21.99
C GLN A 128 24.70 4.06 21.09
N TYR A 129 23.43 3.66 21.23
CA TYR A 129 22.29 4.31 20.59
C TYR A 129 21.36 5.02 21.58
N LYS A 130 21.40 4.66 22.86
CA LYS A 130 20.37 5.06 23.84
C LYS A 130 20.88 5.96 24.97
N ASP A 131 22.14 5.82 25.37
CA ASP A 131 22.69 6.54 26.52
C ASP A 131 23.10 7.96 26.11
N PRO A 132 22.61 9.04 26.77
CA PRO A 132 23.04 10.40 26.47
C PRO A 132 24.53 10.67 26.72
N GLN A 133 25.20 9.83 27.54
CA GLN A 133 26.63 9.89 27.85
C GLN A 133 27.47 8.87 27.08
N ARG A 134 26.88 8.17 26.10
CA ARG A 134 27.56 7.17 25.28
C ARG A 134 28.88 7.66 24.68
N ARG A 135 29.87 6.78 24.59
CA ARG A 135 31.19 7.12 24.02
C ARG A 135 31.14 7.31 22.51
N PHE A 136 30.45 6.41 21.82
CA PHE A 136 30.45 6.40 20.35
C PHE A 136 29.17 6.99 19.77
N LEU A 137 29.32 7.74 18.69
CA LEU A 137 28.20 8.17 17.84
C LEU A 137 28.35 7.47 16.49
N PHE A 138 27.33 6.69 16.12
CA PHE A 138 27.31 5.89 14.90
C PHE A 138 26.40 6.54 13.86
N GLY A 139 26.99 7.16 12.85
CA GLY A 139 26.26 7.84 11.78
C GLY A 139 26.61 7.32 10.39
N THR A 140 25.86 7.79 9.40
CA THR A 140 26.11 7.52 7.98
C THR A 140 26.15 8.84 7.23
N VAL A 141 27.02 8.96 6.22
CA VAL A 141 26.97 10.00 5.19
C VAL A 141 26.45 9.37 3.91
N SER A 142 25.50 10.01 3.25
CA SER A 142 24.93 9.57 1.99
C SER A 142 24.77 10.74 1.01
N TRP A 143 24.84 10.41 -0.27
CA TRP A 143 24.52 11.29 -1.39
C TRP A 143 23.52 10.61 -2.30
N GLN A 144 22.62 11.37 -2.90
CA GLN A 144 21.62 10.89 -3.85
C GLN A 144 21.59 11.85 -5.03
N ARG A 145 21.50 11.31 -6.26
CA ARG A 145 21.61 12.08 -7.50
C ARG A 145 20.60 13.24 -7.58
N ASP A 146 19.35 12.97 -7.24
CA ASP A 146 18.23 13.90 -7.41
C ASP A 146 18.01 14.80 -6.17
N LEU A 147 18.85 14.67 -5.13
CA LEU A 147 18.73 15.43 -3.89
C LEU A 147 19.89 16.43 -3.74
N PRO A 148 19.63 17.63 -3.20
CA PRO A 148 20.66 18.64 -3.11
C PRO A 148 21.73 18.24 -2.06
N GLY A 149 22.98 18.10 -2.49
CA GLY A 149 24.16 17.93 -1.62
C GLY A 149 24.20 16.63 -0.80
N TYR A 150 25.10 16.59 0.19
CA TYR A 150 25.29 15.45 1.08
C TYR A 150 24.41 15.55 2.32
N THR A 151 24.05 14.38 2.85
CA THR A 151 23.39 14.30 4.16
C THR A 151 24.16 13.38 5.10
N TYR A 152 24.13 13.70 6.39
CA TYR A 152 24.48 12.76 7.44
C TYR A 152 23.24 12.39 8.25
N GLU A 153 23.18 11.15 8.73
CA GLU A 153 22.01 10.62 9.40
C GLU A 153 22.39 9.60 10.48
N PHE A 154 21.42 9.34 11.37
CA PHE A 154 21.49 8.31 12.39
C PHE A 154 20.37 7.29 12.18
N TRP A 155 20.53 6.10 12.75
CA TRP A 155 19.47 5.09 12.79
C TRP A 155 18.20 5.67 13.45
N GLU A 156 17.01 5.37 12.91
CA GLU A 156 15.75 6.02 13.32
C GLU A 156 15.44 5.93 14.83
N GLY A 157 15.95 4.90 15.51
CA GLY A 157 15.77 4.65 16.94
C GLY A 157 16.84 5.27 17.85
N ASP A 158 17.85 5.94 17.29
CA ASP A 158 18.90 6.60 18.06
C ASP A 158 18.31 7.74 18.92
N GLN A 159 18.57 7.67 20.23
CA GLN A 159 18.16 8.67 21.22
C GLN A 159 19.15 9.84 21.26
N LEU A 160 19.28 10.55 20.14
CA LEU A 160 20.12 11.74 20.05
C LEU A 160 19.60 12.85 20.98
N THR A 161 20.51 13.41 21.77
CA THR A 161 20.27 14.68 22.47
C THR A 161 20.74 15.85 21.61
N SER A 162 20.24 17.06 21.89
CA SER A 162 20.69 18.27 21.19
C SER A 162 22.20 18.52 21.33
N ALA A 163 22.80 18.11 22.46
CA ALA A 163 24.25 18.21 22.66
C ALA A 163 25.03 17.25 21.75
N LEU A 164 24.62 15.97 21.67
CA LEU A 164 25.25 14.99 20.80
C LEU A 164 25.11 15.36 19.32
N LEU A 165 23.94 15.91 18.94
CA LEU A 165 23.71 16.36 17.58
C LEU A 165 24.57 17.58 17.21
N ARG A 166 24.69 18.59 18.09
CA ARG A 166 25.60 19.73 17.86
C ARG A 166 27.06 19.32 17.74
N GLN A 167 27.51 18.42 18.61
CA GLN A 167 28.87 17.87 18.53
C GLN A 167 29.10 17.17 17.18
N THR A 168 28.14 16.36 16.73
CA THR A 168 28.22 15.68 15.44
C THR A 168 28.26 16.66 14.29
N ASP A 169 27.35 17.65 14.27
CA ASP A 169 27.26 18.64 13.20
C ASP A 169 28.56 19.43 13.05
N GLN A 170 29.14 19.88 14.17
CA GLN A 170 30.41 20.62 14.17
C GLN A 170 31.55 19.79 13.59
N LEU A 171 31.68 18.52 14.01
CA LEU A 171 32.73 17.64 13.52
C LEU A 171 32.56 17.34 12.05
N VAL A 172 31.37 16.87 11.66
CA VAL A 172 31.09 16.46 10.29
C VAL A 172 31.27 17.63 9.32
N ARG A 173 30.82 18.85 9.67
CA ARG A 173 31.07 20.05 8.85
C ARG A 173 32.54 20.46 8.80
N GLY A 174 33.30 20.26 9.87
CA GLY A 174 34.73 20.59 9.94
C GLY A 174 35.66 19.57 9.26
N SER A 175 35.15 18.38 8.94
CA SER A 175 35.91 17.27 8.37
C SER A 175 35.36 16.70 7.06
N PHE A 176 34.35 17.35 6.46
CA PHE A 176 33.78 16.98 5.18
C PHE A 176 33.96 18.12 4.17
N TYR A 177 34.36 17.80 2.95
CA TYR A 177 34.80 18.77 1.94
C TYR A 177 33.69 19.67 1.36
N GLU A 178 32.43 19.28 1.54
CA GLU A 178 31.27 19.95 0.95
C GLU A 178 30.21 20.26 2.02
N ALA A 179 29.28 21.16 1.71
CA ALA A 179 28.13 21.42 2.56
C ALA A 179 27.33 20.12 2.80
N ILE A 180 27.14 19.79 4.07
CA ILE A 180 26.45 18.58 4.49
C ILE A 180 25.41 18.92 5.55
N ARG A 181 24.24 18.27 5.45
CA ARG A 181 23.07 18.58 6.29
C ARG A 181 22.64 17.37 7.10
N PHE A 182 22.09 17.62 8.28
CA PHE A 182 21.46 16.57 9.05
C PHE A 182 20.16 16.12 8.37
N LYS A 183 20.01 14.83 8.15
CA LYS A 183 18.75 14.22 7.74
C LYS A 183 18.09 13.54 8.94
N THR A 184 16.83 13.89 9.20
CA THR A 184 16.04 13.28 10.28
C THR A 184 15.34 12.02 9.81
N ASN A 185 15.54 10.92 10.52
CA ASN A 185 14.87 9.64 10.25
C ASN A 185 13.74 9.34 11.26
N SER A 186 13.42 10.26 12.15
CA SER A 186 12.26 10.13 13.05
C SER A 186 11.71 11.49 13.51
N THR A 187 10.46 11.50 14.00
CA THR A 187 9.86 12.66 14.66
C THR A 187 10.68 13.13 15.87
N LEU A 188 11.29 12.19 16.61
CA LEU A 188 12.24 12.49 17.68
C LEU A 188 13.45 13.26 17.14
N HIS A 189 14.04 12.81 16.03
CA HIS A 189 15.17 13.52 15.41
C HIS A 189 14.79 14.92 14.94
N GLU A 190 13.59 15.11 14.37
CA GLU A 190 13.06 16.44 14.03
C GLU A 190 12.98 17.35 15.26
N GLN A 191 12.43 16.85 16.37
CA GLN A 191 12.33 17.58 17.63
C GLN A 191 13.71 17.92 18.20
N THR A 192 14.63 16.97 18.19
CA THR A 192 16.01 17.16 18.66
C THR A 192 16.75 18.20 17.81
N ALA A 193 16.59 18.18 16.48
CA ALA A 193 17.21 19.14 15.57
C ALA A 193 16.66 20.56 15.76
N ARG A 194 15.33 20.71 15.90
CA ARG A 194 14.69 21.99 16.23
C ARG A 194 15.23 22.54 17.56
N SER A 195 15.26 21.70 18.60
CA SER A 195 15.78 22.06 19.93
C SER A 195 17.27 22.36 19.91
N ALA A 196 18.02 21.77 18.98
CA ALA A 196 19.43 22.04 18.78
C ALA A 196 19.70 23.36 18.03
N GLY A 197 18.69 23.95 17.37
CA GLY A 197 18.84 25.11 16.50
C GLY A 197 19.55 24.78 15.18
N LEU A 198 19.54 23.52 14.75
CA LEU A 198 20.26 23.06 13.56
C LEU A 198 19.32 22.94 12.35
N PRO A 199 19.76 23.37 11.15
CA PRO A 199 19.02 23.10 9.94
C PRO A 199 19.07 21.60 9.64
N PHE A 200 17.94 21.05 9.21
CA PHE A 200 17.81 19.64 8.86
C PHE A 200 16.90 19.47 7.64
N ILE A 201 17.01 18.30 7.02
CA ILE A 201 16.10 17.86 5.96
C ILE A 201 15.31 16.66 6.48
N THR A 202 13.99 16.69 6.28
CA THR A 202 13.13 15.56 6.66
C THR A 202 13.19 14.46 5.61
N GLN A 203 12.99 13.22 6.05
CA GLN A 203 12.76 12.10 5.11
C GLN A 203 11.62 12.39 4.14
N GLU A 204 10.55 13.04 4.62
CA GLU A 204 9.41 13.49 3.83
C GLU A 204 9.80 14.47 2.71
N ALA A 205 10.66 15.45 3.00
CA ALA A 205 11.16 16.38 1.99
C ALA A 205 11.97 15.66 0.91
N LEU A 206 12.84 14.71 1.30
CA LEU A 206 13.62 13.94 0.33
C LEU A 206 12.73 13.04 -0.55
N LEU A 207 11.71 12.41 0.02
CA LEU A 207 10.75 11.60 -0.73
C LEU A 207 9.97 12.42 -1.76
N ARG A 208 9.65 13.68 -1.45
CA ARG A 208 8.94 14.59 -2.37
C ARG A 208 9.78 14.97 -3.60
N GLU A 209 11.10 14.98 -3.45
CA GLU A 209 12.03 15.28 -4.54
C GLU A 209 12.35 14.07 -5.42
N GLN A 210 11.95 12.84 -5.03
CA GLN A 210 12.17 11.66 -5.87
C GLN A 210 11.49 11.82 -7.24
N SER A 211 12.20 11.43 -8.29
CA SER A 211 11.70 11.47 -9.68
C SER A 211 11.00 10.17 -10.08
N PHE A 212 11.14 9.12 -9.28
CA PHE A 212 10.71 7.76 -9.59
C PHE A 212 10.30 7.00 -8.33
N LEU A 213 9.20 6.25 -8.38
CA LEU A 213 8.78 5.35 -7.31
C LEU A 213 8.06 4.12 -7.92
N PRO A 214 8.61 2.90 -7.77
CA PRO A 214 7.96 1.69 -8.26
C PRO A 214 6.85 1.27 -7.29
N LEU A 215 5.61 1.28 -7.75
CA LEU A 215 4.43 0.90 -6.95
C LEU A 215 4.09 -0.58 -7.13
N ASN A 216 4.31 -1.11 -8.34
CA ASN A 216 4.29 -2.52 -8.68
C ASN A 216 5.25 -2.78 -9.85
N THR A 217 6.21 -3.69 -9.66
CA THR A 217 7.15 -4.08 -10.72
C THR A 217 6.50 -5.02 -11.72
N GLY A 218 7.07 -5.12 -12.91
CA GLY A 218 6.60 -6.04 -13.93
C GLY A 218 6.96 -5.59 -15.33
N ILE A 219 6.59 -6.42 -16.30
CA ILE A 219 6.75 -6.12 -17.73
C ILE A 219 5.37 -6.27 -18.37
N ALA A 220 4.99 -5.30 -19.19
CA ALA A 220 3.77 -5.37 -19.98
C ALA A 220 3.98 -4.79 -21.38
N GLN A 221 3.32 -5.39 -22.36
CA GLN A 221 3.18 -4.83 -23.69
C GLN A 221 1.77 -4.30 -23.89
N GLY A 222 1.65 -3.11 -24.44
CA GLY A 222 0.36 -2.45 -24.60
C GLY A 222 0.45 -1.16 -25.40
N ARG A 223 -0.72 -0.63 -25.76
CA ARG A 223 -0.80 0.67 -26.42
C ARG A 223 -0.70 1.78 -25.37
N LEU A 224 0.33 2.61 -25.44
CA LEU A 224 0.47 3.72 -24.50
C LEU A 224 -0.59 4.79 -24.78
N ARG A 225 -1.28 5.25 -23.74
CA ARG A 225 -2.28 6.31 -23.82
C ARG A 225 -2.09 7.33 -22.73
N ILE A 226 -1.85 8.57 -23.13
CA ILE A 226 -1.84 9.71 -22.21
C ILE A 226 -3.27 10.24 -22.07
N VAL A 227 -3.78 10.19 -20.84
CA VAL A 227 -5.15 10.64 -20.53
C VAL A 227 -5.14 11.71 -19.45
N ARG A 228 -6.04 12.69 -19.61
CA ARG A 228 -6.19 13.78 -18.63
C ARG A 228 -6.94 13.30 -17.40
N SER A 229 -8.03 12.57 -17.60
CA SER A 229 -8.85 12.00 -16.53
C SER A 229 -9.48 10.70 -17.02
N ILE A 230 -9.63 9.74 -16.12
CA ILE A 230 -10.21 8.43 -16.43
C ILE A 230 -11.70 8.56 -16.77
N GLU A 231 -12.38 9.53 -16.15
CA GLU A 231 -13.80 9.83 -16.36
C GLU A 231 -14.08 10.26 -17.81
N GLN A 232 -13.08 10.83 -18.47
CA GLN A 232 -13.13 11.27 -19.87
C GLN A 232 -12.61 10.20 -20.85
N ALA A 233 -12.08 9.08 -20.34
CA ALA A 233 -11.46 8.02 -21.12
C ALA A 233 -12.31 6.74 -21.08
N SER A 234 -13.54 6.83 -21.57
CA SER A 234 -14.51 5.72 -21.54
C SER A 234 -14.14 4.52 -22.43
N ASP A 235 -13.16 4.71 -23.32
CA ASP A 235 -12.75 3.76 -24.37
C ASP A 235 -11.43 3.02 -24.03
N LEU A 236 -10.99 3.06 -22.77
CA LEU A 236 -9.80 2.35 -22.34
C LEU A 236 -9.97 0.83 -22.46
N SER A 237 -8.92 0.19 -22.97
CA SER A 237 -8.84 -1.25 -23.19
C SER A 237 -7.95 -1.92 -22.14
N PRO A 238 -8.20 -3.21 -21.80
CA PRO A 238 -7.25 -4.02 -21.03
C PRO A 238 -5.84 -4.13 -21.62
N GLN A 239 -5.66 -3.74 -22.89
CA GLN A 239 -4.37 -3.71 -23.58
C GLN A 239 -3.68 -2.33 -23.54
N ASP A 240 -4.31 -1.31 -22.96
CA ASP A 240 -3.73 0.03 -22.88
C ASP A 240 -2.76 0.13 -21.68
N ILE A 241 -1.63 0.81 -21.87
CA ILE A 241 -0.75 1.28 -20.78
C ILE A 241 -1.06 2.76 -20.57
N VAL A 242 -1.60 3.10 -19.40
CA VAL A 242 -2.24 4.39 -19.18
C VAL A 242 -1.33 5.34 -18.41
N VAL A 243 -1.15 6.55 -18.93
CA VAL A 243 -0.41 7.64 -18.27
C VAL A 243 -1.39 8.70 -17.76
N LEU A 244 -1.42 8.91 -16.44
CA LEU A 244 -2.35 9.83 -15.75
C LEU A 244 -1.61 10.90 -14.95
N ASP A 245 -2.30 12.01 -14.67
CA ASP A 245 -1.78 13.02 -13.74
C ASP A 245 -1.66 12.45 -12.33
N GLU A 246 -2.70 11.77 -11.87
CA GLU A 246 -2.83 11.23 -10.53
C GLU A 246 -3.58 9.90 -10.56
N VAL A 247 -3.54 9.17 -9.44
CA VAL A 247 -4.25 7.90 -9.29
C VAL A 247 -5.77 8.16 -9.31
N PRO A 248 -6.56 7.52 -10.19
CA PRO A 248 -7.99 7.73 -10.26
C PRO A 248 -8.74 7.08 -9.09
N ILE A 249 -9.99 7.48 -8.87
CA ILE A 249 -10.87 6.86 -7.84
C ILE A 249 -11.21 5.40 -8.21
N SER A 250 -11.38 5.14 -9.49
CA SER A 250 -11.67 3.81 -10.02
C SER A 250 -10.96 3.62 -11.35
N LEU A 251 -10.44 2.41 -11.57
CA LEU A 251 -9.76 2.04 -12.80
C LEU A 251 -10.36 0.74 -13.30
N SER A 252 -10.70 0.67 -14.60
CA SER A 252 -10.99 -0.60 -15.26
C SER A 252 -9.68 -1.32 -15.58
N PRO A 253 -9.67 -2.65 -15.78
CA PRO A 253 -8.43 -3.37 -16.11
C PRO A 253 -7.70 -2.75 -17.31
N VAL A 254 -6.38 -2.58 -17.16
CA VAL A 254 -5.43 -2.03 -18.14
C VAL A 254 -4.14 -2.88 -18.12
N ALA A 255 -3.24 -2.72 -19.08
CA ALA A 255 -1.99 -3.48 -19.17
C ALA A 255 -0.86 -2.89 -18.30
N GLY A 256 -0.94 -1.60 -17.97
CA GLY A 256 0.04 -0.91 -17.13
C GLY A 256 -0.43 0.48 -16.72
N LEU A 257 0.15 1.02 -15.64
CA LEU A 257 -0.19 2.33 -15.09
C LEU A 257 1.06 3.17 -14.82
N VAL A 258 1.07 4.40 -15.32
CA VAL A 258 2.08 5.41 -15.02
C VAL A 258 1.39 6.66 -14.48
N THR A 259 1.85 7.19 -13.36
CA THR A 259 1.32 8.43 -12.77
C THR A 259 2.41 9.48 -12.61
N GLN A 260 2.08 10.75 -12.80
CA GLN A 260 3.08 11.84 -12.71
C GLN A 260 3.07 12.59 -11.38
N ARG A 261 2.05 12.41 -10.54
CA ARG A 261 1.98 12.94 -9.18
C ARG A 261 2.08 11.81 -8.17
N PRO A 262 2.85 12.00 -7.07
CA PRO A 262 2.93 10.99 -6.02
C PRO A 262 1.56 10.73 -5.42
N SER A 263 1.25 9.47 -5.16
CA SER A 263 0.02 9.05 -4.49
C SER A 263 0.34 8.30 -3.20
N THR A 264 -0.70 8.01 -2.41
CA THR A 264 -0.55 7.08 -1.29
C THR A 264 -0.32 5.68 -1.83
N LEU A 265 0.67 4.99 -1.29
CA LEU A 265 1.05 3.65 -1.75
C LEU A 265 -0.04 2.59 -1.60
N LEU A 266 -0.99 2.81 -0.70
CA LEU A 266 -2.16 1.95 -0.49
C LEU A 266 -3.43 2.46 -1.14
N SER A 267 -3.33 3.26 -2.20
CA SER A 267 -4.51 3.55 -3.00
C SER A 267 -5.16 2.25 -3.47
N HIS A 268 -6.49 2.22 -3.60
CA HIS A 268 -7.18 1.04 -4.09
C HIS A 268 -6.67 0.63 -5.47
N VAL A 269 -6.29 1.59 -6.31
CA VAL A 269 -5.69 1.35 -7.62
C VAL A 269 -4.36 0.60 -7.52
N ASN A 270 -3.51 0.88 -6.53
CA ASN A 270 -2.28 0.12 -6.36
C ASN A 270 -2.57 -1.34 -5.97
N LEU A 271 -3.61 -1.59 -5.16
CA LEU A 271 -4.07 -2.95 -4.85
C LEU A 271 -4.66 -3.65 -6.09
N LEU A 272 -5.42 -2.93 -6.92
CA LEU A 272 -5.94 -3.45 -8.19
C LEU A 272 -4.82 -3.79 -9.16
N ALA A 273 -3.83 -2.91 -9.33
CA ALA A 273 -2.68 -3.13 -10.19
C ALA A 273 -1.87 -4.37 -9.77
N LYS A 274 -1.69 -4.57 -8.46
CA LYS A 274 -1.10 -5.80 -7.89
C LYS A 274 -1.96 -7.03 -8.21
N GLY A 275 -3.28 -6.93 -8.01
CA GLY A 275 -4.23 -8.01 -8.31
C GLY A 275 -4.23 -8.41 -9.79
N TRP A 276 -4.13 -7.44 -10.70
CA TRP A 276 -4.04 -7.67 -12.15
C TRP A 276 -2.64 -8.07 -12.62
N ARG A 277 -1.63 -7.95 -11.75
CA ARG A 277 -0.20 -8.22 -12.03
C ARG A 277 0.36 -7.35 -13.15
N ILE A 278 0.08 -6.05 -13.09
CA ILE A 278 0.51 -5.08 -14.09
C ILE A 278 1.57 -4.13 -13.54
N PRO A 279 2.55 -3.67 -14.34
CA PRO A 279 3.47 -2.63 -13.90
C PRO A 279 2.72 -1.36 -13.51
N ASN A 280 3.06 -0.79 -12.36
CA ASN A 280 2.51 0.45 -11.81
C ASN A 280 3.63 1.31 -11.23
N VAL A 281 3.77 2.54 -11.72
CA VAL A 281 4.91 3.38 -11.38
C VAL A 281 4.54 4.86 -11.30
N TYR A 282 5.15 5.56 -10.36
CA TYR A 282 5.20 7.02 -10.37
C TYR A 282 6.48 7.48 -11.06
N VAL A 283 6.34 8.40 -12.01
CA VAL A 283 7.44 9.03 -12.75
C VAL A 283 7.17 10.53 -12.86
N ARG A 284 8.07 11.36 -12.33
CA ARG A 284 7.98 12.81 -12.46
C ARG A 284 7.92 13.22 -13.94
N ASP A 285 6.98 14.10 -14.26
CA ASP A 285 6.75 14.60 -15.62
C ASP A 285 6.51 13.50 -16.68
N ALA A 286 5.94 12.35 -16.27
CA ALA A 286 5.69 11.19 -17.14
C ALA A 286 5.02 11.55 -18.47
N LYS A 287 4.05 12.47 -18.47
CA LYS A 287 3.36 12.89 -19.70
C LYS A 287 4.29 13.53 -20.72
N ALA A 288 5.24 14.34 -20.26
CA ALA A 288 6.24 14.95 -21.14
C ALA A 288 7.23 13.88 -21.61
N ALA A 289 7.75 13.07 -20.69
CA ALA A 289 8.73 12.02 -20.97
C ALA A 289 8.22 10.95 -21.95
N LEU A 290 6.94 10.58 -21.85
CA LEU A 290 6.34 9.50 -22.63
C LEU A 290 5.52 9.98 -23.84
N ARG A 291 5.49 11.29 -24.11
CA ARG A 291 4.70 11.89 -25.20
C ARG A 291 5.00 11.29 -26.57
N VAL A 292 6.28 10.95 -26.81
CA VAL A 292 6.73 10.37 -28.08
C VAL A 292 6.11 9.00 -28.37
N TYR A 293 5.64 8.30 -27.33
CA TYR A 293 5.03 6.97 -27.44
C TYR A 293 3.49 7.00 -27.44
N ASP A 294 2.87 8.18 -27.36
CA ASP A 294 1.41 8.27 -27.25
C ASP A 294 0.70 7.67 -28.48
N GLY A 295 -0.22 6.74 -28.24
CA GLY A 295 -0.92 5.95 -29.26
C GLY A 295 -0.11 4.78 -29.83
N GLN A 296 1.17 4.63 -29.49
CA GLN A 296 2.03 3.57 -30.00
C GLN A 296 1.99 2.32 -29.12
N TRP A 297 2.32 1.17 -29.72
CA TRP A 297 2.57 -0.05 -28.97
C TRP A 297 3.96 0.00 -28.37
N ILE A 298 4.04 -0.28 -27.07
CA ILE A 298 5.28 -0.30 -26.30
C ILE A 298 5.39 -1.54 -25.44
N GLU A 299 6.60 -1.81 -24.99
CA GLU A 299 6.90 -2.59 -23.81
C GLU A 299 7.30 -1.63 -22.68
N LEU A 300 6.60 -1.73 -21.54
CA LEU A 300 6.95 -1.07 -20.29
C LEU A 300 7.53 -2.10 -19.33
N GLU A 301 8.79 -1.89 -18.93
CA GLU A 301 9.48 -2.64 -17.90
C GLU A 301 9.65 -1.74 -16.66
N VAL A 302 9.12 -2.16 -15.51
CA VAL A 302 9.29 -1.49 -14.22
C VAL A 302 10.02 -2.43 -13.28
N THR A 303 11.16 -1.98 -12.77
CA THR A 303 12.01 -2.69 -11.81
C THR A 303 12.00 -1.96 -10.46
N ASN A 304 12.71 -2.51 -9.46
CA ASN A 304 12.84 -1.90 -8.14
C ASN A 304 13.53 -0.52 -8.17
N ASN A 305 14.33 -0.25 -9.20
CA ASN A 305 15.21 0.91 -9.21
C ASN A 305 15.11 1.76 -10.47
N ASP A 306 14.37 1.30 -11.48
CA ASP A 306 14.34 1.93 -12.81
C ASP A 306 13.07 1.53 -13.59
N TYR A 307 12.75 2.30 -14.64
CA TYR A 307 11.77 1.91 -15.66
C TYR A 307 12.33 2.10 -17.07
N LYS A 308 11.89 1.25 -18.00
CA LYS A 308 12.27 1.31 -19.40
C LYS A 308 11.04 1.21 -20.28
N VAL A 309 11.03 2.03 -21.34
CA VAL A 309 10.01 2.01 -22.38
C VAL A 309 10.68 1.72 -23.72
N ARG A 310 10.19 0.71 -24.43
CA ARG A 310 10.70 0.33 -25.76
C ARG A 310 9.54 0.27 -26.75
N PRO A 311 9.70 0.73 -28.00
CA PRO A 311 8.71 0.45 -29.05
C PRO A 311 8.48 -1.06 -29.19
N ALA A 312 7.22 -1.45 -29.38
CA ALA A 312 6.82 -2.82 -29.63
C ALA A 312 5.91 -2.90 -30.85
N LEU A 313 5.91 -4.04 -31.53
CA LEU A 313 4.92 -4.31 -32.58
C LEU A 313 3.58 -4.64 -31.94
N ARG A 314 2.48 -4.26 -32.60
CA ARG A 314 1.15 -4.75 -32.22
C ARG A 314 1.16 -6.28 -32.27
N PRO A 315 0.81 -6.99 -31.20
CA PRO A 315 0.75 -8.45 -31.21
C PRO A 315 -0.18 -8.94 -32.34
N ALA A 316 0.33 -9.82 -33.21
CA ALA A 316 -0.35 -10.26 -34.44
C ALA A 316 -1.67 -11.02 -34.22
N ASN A 317 -1.90 -11.53 -33.01
CA ASN A 317 -3.17 -12.05 -32.52
C ASN A 317 -3.09 -12.12 -31.00
N THR A 318 -3.95 -11.40 -30.30
CA THR A 318 -4.22 -11.64 -28.88
C THR A 318 -5.72 -11.78 -28.70
N SER A 319 -6.23 -12.99 -28.91
CA SER A 319 -7.10 -13.52 -27.86
C SER A 319 -6.32 -13.32 -26.57
N SER A 320 -6.85 -12.53 -25.64
CA SER A 320 -6.18 -12.11 -24.41
C SER A 320 -5.67 -13.32 -23.62
N THR A 321 -4.44 -13.74 -23.90
CA THR A 321 -3.71 -14.80 -23.23
C THR A 321 -2.59 -14.21 -22.39
N THR A 322 -2.86 -13.11 -21.68
CA THR A 322 -2.45 -13.11 -20.29
C THR A 322 -3.28 -14.21 -19.63
N THR A 323 -2.68 -15.38 -19.50
CA THR A 323 -3.15 -16.52 -18.71
C THR A 323 -3.25 -16.06 -17.25
N GLN A 324 -4.21 -15.18 -16.94
CA GLN A 324 -4.68 -15.01 -15.58
C GLN A 324 -5.23 -16.37 -15.18
N ALA A 325 -4.60 -17.00 -14.20
CA ALA A 325 -5.14 -18.20 -13.59
C ALA A 325 -6.56 -17.87 -13.15
N ALA A 326 -7.55 -18.33 -13.94
CA ALA A 326 -8.96 -18.08 -13.64
C ALA A 326 -9.19 -18.41 -12.17
N VAL A 327 -9.88 -17.52 -11.45
CA VAL A 327 -10.29 -17.83 -10.09
C VAL A 327 -11.33 -18.95 -10.22
N ARG A 328 -10.88 -20.21 -10.14
CA ARG A 328 -11.68 -21.36 -10.58
C ARG A 328 -12.87 -21.64 -9.69
N ASN A 329 -12.87 -21.21 -8.42
CA ASN A 329 -13.92 -21.52 -7.46
C ASN A 329 -14.26 -20.31 -6.56
N LEU A 330 -15.41 -19.69 -6.81
CA LEU A 330 -16.06 -18.81 -5.84
C LEU A 330 -16.64 -19.64 -4.69
N PRO A 331 -16.49 -19.22 -3.42
CA PRO A 331 -17.22 -19.81 -2.31
C PRO A 331 -18.73 -19.79 -2.62
N ARG A 332 -19.37 -20.96 -2.58
CA ARG A 332 -20.81 -21.05 -2.78
C ARG A 332 -21.52 -20.34 -1.62
N PRO A 333 -22.38 -19.35 -1.91
CA PRO A 333 -23.11 -18.66 -0.86
C PRO A 333 -24.10 -19.62 -0.19
N ASP A 334 -24.10 -19.65 1.14
CA ASP A 334 -25.13 -20.31 1.92
C ASP A 334 -26.34 -19.39 2.03
N VAL A 335 -27.44 -19.83 1.41
CA VAL A 335 -28.69 -19.08 1.30
C VAL A 335 -29.80 -19.67 2.17
N SER A 336 -29.48 -20.68 2.99
CA SER A 336 -30.41 -21.22 3.99
C SER A 336 -30.62 -20.25 5.17
N ILE A 337 -29.66 -19.35 5.40
CA ILE A 337 -29.70 -18.39 6.49
C ILE A 337 -30.44 -17.13 6.06
N THR A 338 -31.65 -16.95 6.60
CA THR A 338 -32.53 -15.82 6.25
C THR A 338 -32.62 -14.74 7.34
N ALA A 339 -32.30 -15.06 8.59
CA ALA A 339 -32.37 -14.11 9.69
C ALA A 339 -31.27 -13.05 9.58
N LEU A 340 -31.62 -11.78 9.82
CA LEU A 340 -30.62 -10.72 10.02
C LEU A 340 -29.75 -11.09 11.23
N LYS A 341 -28.43 -10.91 11.10
CA LYS A 341 -27.48 -11.35 12.14
C LYS A 341 -26.80 -10.14 12.79
N PRO A 342 -26.98 -9.91 14.11
CA PRO A 342 -26.19 -8.91 14.83
C PRO A 342 -24.69 -9.18 14.69
N LEU A 343 -23.89 -8.13 14.53
CA LEU A 343 -22.44 -8.24 14.35
C LEU A 343 -21.76 -8.94 15.53
N SER A 344 -22.30 -8.80 16.75
CA SER A 344 -21.84 -9.52 17.95
C SER A 344 -21.97 -11.05 17.87
N ALA A 345 -22.92 -11.54 17.07
CA ALA A 345 -23.14 -12.97 16.88
C ALA A 345 -22.27 -13.56 15.76
N LEU A 346 -21.64 -12.73 14.92
CA LEU A 346 -20.85 -13.19 13.78
C LEU A 346 -19.42 -13.61 14.17
N ARG A 347 -18.90 -14.61 13.47
CA ARG A 347 -17.53 -15.14 13.53
C ARG A 347 -17.03 -15.41 12.11
N ALA A 348 -15.74 -15.69 11.95
CA ALA A 348 -15.11 -15.95 10.64
C ALA A 348 -15.83 -17.02 9.79
N ARG A 349 -16.40 -18.05 10.43
CA ARG A 349 -17.18 -19.13 9.78
C ARG A 349 -18.48 -18.63 9.11
N ASP A 350 -18.99 -17.48 9.50
CA ASP A 350 -20.25 -16.93 8.98
C ASP A 350 -20.06 -16.18 7.64
N SER A 351 -18.82 -16.15 7.12
CA SER A 351 -18.49 -15.58 5.81
C SER A 351 -19.25 -16.24 4.65
N SER A 352 -19.69 -17.50 4.80
CA SER A 352 -20.48 -18.21 3.80
C SER A 352 -21.85 -17.60 3.52
N HIS A 353 -22.42 -16.83 4.47
CA HIS A 353 -23.75 -16.20 4.31
C HIS A 353 -23.74 -14.68 4.55
N CYS A 354 -22.72 -14.13 5.21
CA CYS A 354 -22.57 -12.71 5.49
C CYS A 354 -21.37 -12.03 4.80
N GLY A 355 -20.59 -12.79 4.02
CA GLY A 355 -19.35 -12.31 3.40
C GLY A 355 -18.23 -12.08 4.41
N VAL A 356 -17.01 -11.93 3.89
CA VAL A 356 -15.78 -11.91 4.71
C VAL A 356 -15.70 -10.66 5.59
N LYS A 357 -16.13 -9.50 5.08
CA LYS A 357 -16.05 -8.22 5.81
C LYS A 357 -16.85 -8.24 7.11
N ALA A 358 -18.12 -8.62 7.04
CA ALA A 358 -18.98 -8.70 8.22
C ALA A 358 -18.49 -9.78 9.21
N ALA A 359 -18.06 -10.95 8.70
CA ALA A 359 -17.55 -12.04 9.52
C ALA A 359 -16.27 -11.69 10.29
N ASN A 360 -15.32 -11.00 9.64
CA ASN A 360 -14.08 -10.53 10.26
C ASN A 360 -14.38 -9.49 11.35
N LEU A 361 -15.25 -8.52 11.06
CA LEU A 361 -15.64 -7.51 12.04
C LEU A 361 -16.37 -8.11 13.26
N GLY A 362 -17.22 -9.12 13.06
CA GLY A 362 -17.86 -9.85 14.17
C GLY A 362 -16.84 -10.57 15.05
N THR A 363 -15.84 -11.19 14.43
CA THR A 363 -14.72 -11.82 15.14
C THR A 363 -13.96 -10.80 15.98
N LEU A 364 -13.59 -9.66 15.37
CA LEU A 364 -12.84 -8.58 16.04
C LEU A 364 -13.61 -7.92 17.19
N LYS A 365 -14.93 -7.79 17.07
CA LYS A 365 -15.76 -7.20 18.13
C LYS A 365 -15.58 -7.90 19.48
N SER A 366 -15.27 -9.20 19.48
CA SER A 366 -15.01 -9.98 20.70
C SER A 366 -13.55 -10.04 21.14
N ALA A 367 -12.60 -9.60 20.30
CA ALA A 367 -11.16 -9.83 20.50
C ALA A 367 -10.33 -8.56 20.73
N LEU A 368 -10.86 -7.39 20.35
CA LEU A 368 -10.21 -6.09 20.49
C LEU A 368 -10.08 -5.64 21.95
N PRO A 369 -9.04 -4.84 22.28
CA PRO A 369 -8.85 -4.31 23.63
C PRO A 369 -9.86 -3.18 23.92
N PRO A 370 -10.11 -2.80 25.19
CA PRO A 370 -11.08 -1.73 25.53
C PRO A 370 -10.83 -0.38 24.83
N SER A 371 -9.58 -0.09 24.48
CA SER A 371 -9.17 1.12 23.75
C SER A 371 -9.52 1.11 22.26
N ALA A 372 -10.10 0.02 21.75
CA ALA A 372 -10.58 -0.11 20.38
C ALA A 372 -11.88 -0.91 20.29
N ARG A 373 -12.74 -0.58 19.35
CA ARG A 373 -13.99 -1.32 19.14
C ARG A 373 -14.39 -1.41 17.68
N VAL A 374 -15.32 -2.30 17.40
CA VAL A 374 -16.02 -2.35 16.12
C VAL A 374 -17.37 -1.63 16.31
N PRO A 375 -17.71 -0.63 15.48
CA PRO A 375 -19.04 0.00 15.53
C PRO A 375 -20.15 -1.04 15.40
N ASP A 376 -21.20 -0.88 16.19
CA ASP A 376 -22.28 -1.87 16.22
C ASP A 376 -23.07 -1.91 14.91
N GLY A 377 -23.69 -3.05 14.62
CA GLY A 377 -24.36 -3.28 13.36
C GLY A 377 -24.94 -4.67 13.21
N PHE A 378 -25.49 -4.95 12.03
CA PHE A 378 -26.00 -6.26 11.66
C PHE A 378 -25.78 -6.53 10.16
N CYS A 379 -25.75 -7.82 9.82
CA CYS A 379 -25.66 -8.32 8.46
C CYS A 379 -27.04 -8.69 7.92
N VAL A 380 -27.29 -8.32 6.67
CA VAL A 380 -28.33 -8.86 5.79
C VAL A 380 -27.72 -9.99 4.97
N PRO A 381 -28.08 -11.27 5.20
CA PRO A 381 -27.46 -12.41 4.53
C PRO A 381 -27.68 -12.50 3.01
N PHE A 382 -26.89 -13.32 2.34
CA PHE A 382 -26.97 -13.58 0.89
C PHE A 382 -28.35 -14.06 0.41
N SER A 383 -29.15 -14.71 1.26
CA SER A 383 -30.49 -15.20 0.91
C SER A 383 -31.41 -14.08 0.40
N HIS A 384 -31.32 -12.88 0.99
CA HIS A 384 -32.16 -11.73 0.63
C HIS A 384 -31.75 -11.16 -0.73
N TYR A 385 -30.45 -11.10 -1.01
CA TYR A 385 -29.94 -10.74 -2.32
C TYR A 385 -30.44 -11.74 -3.37
N GLN A 386 -30.27 -13.05 -3.13
CA GLN A 386 -30.65 -14.07 -4.10
C GLN A 386 -32.16 -14.04 -4.38
N SER A 387 -33.00 -13.93 -3.35
CA SER A 387 -34.45 -13.81 -3.51
C SER A 387 -34.83 -12.57 -4.33
N ALA A 388 -34.19 -11.42 -4.07
CA ALA A 388 -34.42 -10.20 -4.84
C ALA A 388 -34.01 -10.35 -6.31
N MET A 389 -32.82 -10.90 -6.59
CA MET A 389 -32.34 -11.12 -7.96
C MET A 389 -33.21 -12.11 -8.73
N GLN A 390 -33.70 -13.18 -8.08
CA GLN A 390 -34.62 -14.15 -8.67
C GLN A 390 -35.97 -13.52 -9.03
N ARG A 391 -36.58 -12.78 -8.10
CA ARG A 391 -37.85 -12.09 -8.35
C ARG A 391 -37.77 -11.09 -9.50
N LEU A 392 -36.63 -10.43 -9.66
CA LEU A 392 -36.36 -9.48 -10.74
C LEU A 392 -35.88 -10.14 -12.04
N ARG A 393 -35.62 -11.46 -12.02
CA ARG A 393 -35.11 -12.23 -13.17
C ARG A 393 -33.80 -11.67 -13.73
N ILE A 394 -32.90 -11.27 -12.82
CA ILE A 394 -31.67 -10.56 -13.18
C ILE A 394 -30.74 -11.44 -14.01
N SER A 395 -30.65 -12.74 -13.72
CA SER A 395 -29.81 -13.66 -14.49
C SER A 395 -30.28 -13.78 -15.95
N GLU A 396 -31.59 -13.88 -16.20
CA GLU A 396 -32.10 -13.92 -17.58
C GLU A 396 -31.90 -12.58 -18.31
N ARG A 397 -32.10 -11.46 -17.62
CA ARG A 397 -31.83 -10.13 -18.17
C ARG A 397 -30.37 -9.95 -18.52
N LEU A 398 -29.45 -10.36 -17.63
CA LEU A 398 -28.02 -10.27 -17.87
C LEU A 398 -27.60 -11.15 -19.05
N ALA A 399 -28.13 -12.37 -19.14
CA ALA A 399 -27.89 -13.25 -20.28
C ALA A 399 -28.36 -12.59 -21.60
N ALA A 400 -29.54 -11.96 -21.59
CA ALA A 400 -30.03 -11.21 -22.75
C ALA A 400 -29.11 -10.03 -23.12
N LEU A 401 -28.65 -9.25 -22.13
CA LEU A 401 -27.67 -8.17 -22.36
C LEU A 401 -26.37 -8.69 -22.97
N GLN A 402 -25.87 -9.84 -22.50
CA GLN A 402 -24.64 -10.44 -23.01
C GLN A 402 -24.73 -10.90 -24.48
N GLN A 403 -25.95 -11.16 -24.98
CA GLN A 403 -26.20 -11.50 -26.38
C GLN A 403 -26.45 -10.27 -27.28
N GLN A 404 -26.56 -9.06 -26.71
CA GLN A 404 -26.79 -7.86 -27.52
C GLN A 404 -25.57 -7.53 -28.39
N PRO A 405 -25.77 -7.11 -29.66
CA PRO A 405 -24.68 -6.65 -30.51
C PRO A 405 -23.87 -5.55 -29.82
N GLY A 406 -22.54 -5.68 -29.87
CA GLY A 406 -21.63 -4.72 -29.26
C GLY A 406 -21.39 -4.91 -27.76
N PHE A 407 -22.23 -5.63 -27.00
CA PHE A 407 -21.99 -5.80 -25.55
C PHE A 407 -20.64 -6.47 -25.27
N ALA A 408 -20.28 -7.54 -25.99
CA ALA A 408 -18.97 -8.19 -25.78
C ALA A 408 -17.78 -7.28 -26.11
N ALA A 409 -17.88 -6.47 -27.17
CA ALA A 409 -16.78 -5.74 -27.79
C ALA A 409 -16.64 -4.27 -27.32
N ASP A 410 -17.75 -3.60 -27.01
CA ASP A 410 -17.80 -2.16 -26.74
C ASP A 410 -18.04 -1.86 -25.26
N ALA A 411 -17.06 -1.23 -24.62
CA ALA A 411 -17.12 -0.84 -23.22
C ALA A 411 -18.22 0.18 -22.91
N LYS A 412 -18.51 1.08 -23.86
CA LYS A 412 -19.55 2.10 -23.70
C LYS A 412 -20.94 1.46 -23.68
N VAL A 413 -21.21 0.57 -24.64
CA VAL A 413 -22.47 -0.22 -24.69
C VAL A 413 -22.67 -0.99 -23.39
N ARG A 414 -21.63 -1.69 -22.88
CA ARG A 414 -21.72 -2.39 -21.59
C ARG A 414 -22.01 -1.44 -20.43
N ARG A 415 -21.31 -0.30 -20.36
CA ARG A 415 -21.47 0.67 -19.27
C ARG A 415 -22.91 1.19 -19.20
N GLU A 416 -23.49 1.54 -20.34
CA GLU A 416 -24.87 2.00 -20.45
C GLU A 416 -25.88 0.90 -20.06
N ALA A 417 -25.72 -0.31 -20.62
CA ALA A 417 -26.57 -1.46 -20.32
C ALA A 417 -26.54 -1.84 -18.83
N LEU A 418 -25.35 -1.89 -18.22
CA LEU A 418 -25.19 -2.18 -16.79
C LEU A 418 -25.73 -1.04 -15.92
N ALA A 419 -25.65 0.22 -16.36
CA ALA A 419 -26.29 1.33 -15.65
C ALA A 419 -27.82 1.19 -15.62
N ALA A 420 -28.44 0.81 -16.75
CA ALA A 420 -29.88 0.54 -16.81
C ALA A 420 -30.27 -0.62 -15.88
N LEU A 421 -29.55 -1.74 -15.92
CA LEU A 421 -29.79 -2.88 -15.03
C LEU A 421 -29.72 -2.50 -13.54
N ARG A 422 -28.74 -1.67 -13.17
CA ARG A 422 -28.61 -1.15 -11.80
C ARG A 422 -29.77 -0.26 -11.39
N ALA A 423 -30.25 0.58 -12.29
CA ALA A 423 -31.39 1.46 -12.02
C ALA A 423 -32.66 0.62 -11.74
N GLU A 424 -32.88 -0.47 -12.49
CA GLU A 424 -33.98 -1.40 -12.25
C GLU A 424 -33.89 -2.08 -10.88
N ILE A 425 -32.71 -2.60 -10.51
CA ILE A 425 -32.50 -3.24 -9.20
C ILE A 425 -32.74 -2.23 -8.06
N SER A 426 -32.23 -1.01 -8.21
CA SER A 426 -32.34 0.03 -7.19
C SER A 426 -33.76 0.59 -7.06
N GLY A 427 -34.52 0.62 -8.16
CA GLY A 427 -35.90 1.13 -8.22
C GLY A 427 -36.97 0.05 -7.98
N ALA A 428 -36.59 -1.20 -7.81
CA ALA A 428 -37.52 -2.30 -7.60
C ALA A 428 -38.36 -2.11 -6.31
N THR A 429 -39.63 -2.50 -6.34
CA THR A 429 -40.44 -2.58 -5.12
C THR A 429 -39.79 -3.56 -4.14
N PRO A 430 -39.49 -3.15 -2.89
CA PRO A 430 -38.87 -4.02 -1.90
C PRO A 430 -39.89 -5.02 -1.34
N ASP A 431 -39.39 -6.17 -0.88
CA ASP A 431 -40.23 -7.15 -0.16
C ASP A 431 -40.72 -6.55 1.17
N PRO A 432 -42.03 -6.46 1.42
CA PRO A 432 -42.57 -5.94 2.68
C PRO A 432 -42.04 -6.65 3.93
N ALA A 433 -41.72 -7.95 3.86
CA ALA A 433 -41.16 -8.69 4.99
C ALA A 433 -39.73 -8.24 5.32
N LEU A 434 -38.90 -8.02 4.29
CA LEU A 434 -37.56 -7.46 4.44
C LEU A 434 -37.62 -6.03 4.99
N VAL A 435 -38.54 -5.19 4.49
CA VAL A 435 -38.71 -3.81 4.98
C VAL A 435 -38.99 -3.81 6.49
N ARG A 436 -39.96 -4.60 6.95
CA ARG A 436 -40.28 -4.72 8.38
C ARG A 436 -39.09 -5.22 9.19
N SER A 437 -38.36 -6.22 8.68
CA SER A 437 -37.20 -6.79 9.38
C SER A 437 -36.06 -5.77 9.53
N LEU A 438 -35.73 -5.04 8.46
CA LEU A 438 -34.72 -3.99 8.48
C LEU A 438 -35.09 -2.86 9.45
N GLN A 439 -36.34 -2.39 9.39
CA GLN A 439 -36.84 -1.33 10.29
C GLN A 439 -36.80 -1.76 11.74
N SER A 440 -37.31 -2.96 12.05
CA SER A 440 -37.31 -3.52 13.40
C SER A 440 -35.88 -3.67 13.95
N GLN A 441 -34.97 -4.26 13.17
CA GLN A 441 -33.57 -4.45 13.58
C GLN A 441 -32.85 -3.10 13.78
N TRP A 442 -33.05 -2.15 12.85
CA TRP A 442 -32.42 -0.84 12.93
C TRP A 442 -32.91 -0.03 14.15
N GLN A 443 -34.20 -0.08 14.46
CA GLN A 443 -34.75 0.62 15.63
C GLN A 443 -34.37 -0.07 16.94
N SER A 444 -34.56 -1.38 17.05
CA SER A 444 -34.32 -2.11 18.31
C SER A 444 -32.84 -2.19 18.69
N GLN A 445 -31.94 -2.40 17.72
CA GLN A 445 -30.51 -2.55 17.99
C GLN A 445 -29.77 -1.21 17.91
N LEU A 446 -30.02 -0.43 16.86
CA LEU A 446 -29.23 0.77 16.53
C LEU A 446 -29.95 2.08 16.89
N GLN A 447 -31.14 2.00 17.50
CA GLN A 447 -31.91 3.14 18.01
C GLN A 447 -32.23 4.18 16.92
N GLY A 448 -32.39 3.75 15.67
CA GLY A 448 -32.65 4.65 14.53
C GLY A 448 -31.52 5.63 14.21
N ARG A 449 -30.32 5.42 14.78
CA ARG A 449 -29.15 6.28 14.55
C ARG A 449 -28.62 6.12 13.12
N GLY A 450 -27.88 7.13 12.64
CA GLY A 450 -27.25 7.11 11.33
C GLY A 450 -26.37 5.88 11.11
N VAL A 451 -26.51 5.23 9.96
CA VAL A 451 -25.78 4.00 9.59
C VAL A 451 -25.08 4.10 8.24
N PHE A 452 -23.99 3.36 8.09
CA PHE A 452 -23.33 3.09 6.83
C PHE A 452 -23.79 1.72 6.34
N VAL A 453 -24.15 1.66 5.07
CA VAL A 453 -24.66 0.44 4.42
C VAL A 453 -23.60 -0.02 3.43
N ARG A 454 -22.92 -1.12 3.75
CA ARG A 454 -21.66 -1.54 3.12
C ARG A 454 -21.79 -2.89 2.44
N SER A 455 -21.08 -3.07 1.34
CA SER A 455 -20.94 -4.36 0.65
C SER A 455 -20.14 -5.36 1.50
N SER A 456 -20.52 -6.63 1.41
CA SER A 456 -19.79 -7.79 1.95
C SER A 456 -20.08 -9.00 1.05
N SER A 457 -19.42 -9.09 -0.10
CA SER A 457 -19.70 -10.17 -1.07
C SER A 457 -18.95 -11.48 -0.77
N ASN A 458 -19.34 -12.57 -1.44
CA ASN A 458 -18.58 -13.84 -1.46
C ASN A 458 -17.36 -13.80 -2.41
N SER A 459 -17.18 -12.69 -3.14
CA SER A 459 -16.09 -12.48 -4.09
C SER A 459 -15.05 -11.47 -3.61
N GLU A 460 -15.29 -10.79 -2.49
CA GLU A 460 -14.29 -9.94 -1.85
C GLU A 460 -13.14 -10.80 -1.30
N ASP A 461 -11.91 -10.29 -1.39
CA ASP A 461 -10.69 -10.87 -0.81
C ASP A 461 -10.33 -12.30 -1.27
N LEU A 462 -10.64 -12.66 -2.52
CA LEU A 462 -10.22 -13.92 -3.12
C LEU A 462 -8.74 -13.90 -3.54
N PRO A 463 -8.07 -15.07 -3.58
CA PRO A 463 -6.76 -15.18 -4.20
C PRO A 463 -6.79 -14.68 -5.65
N ASN A 464 -5.94 -13.71 -5.98
CA ASN A 464 -5.83 -13.07 -7.31
C ASN A 464 -7.07 -12.26 -7.76
N PHE A 465 -7.99 -11.90 -6.86
CA PHE A 465 -9.07 -10.96 -7.18
C PHE A 465 -9.37 -10.06 -5.98
N SER A 466 -9.11 -8.76 -6.13
CA SER A 466 -9.41 -7.77 -5.10
C SER A 466 -10.76 -7.09 -5.38
N GLY A 467 -11.66 -7.14 -4.40
CA GLY A 467 -12.92 -6.40 -4.42
C GLY A 467 -12.79 -4.92 -4.03
N ALA A 468 -11.58 -4.44 -3.75
CA ALA A 468 -11.33 -3.10 -3.26
C ALA A 468 -11.83 -2.03 -4.25
N GLY A 469 -12.64 -1.11 -3.76
CA GLY A 469 -13.20 -0.02 -4.57
C GLY A 469 -14.26 -0.42 -5.62
N LEU A 470 -14.62 -1.71 -5.75
CA LEU A 470 -15.53 -2.17 -6.81
C LEU A 470 -17.01 -1.94 -6.47
N TYR A 471 -17.38 -2.09 -5.20
CA TYR A 471 -18.77 -2.09 -4.75
C TYR A 471 -19.14 -0.81 -4.00
N THR A 472 -20.44 -0.54 -3.92
CA THR A 472 -20.96 0.69 -3.33
C THR A 472 -21.08 0.58 -1.81
N THR A 473 -20.70 1.65 -1.11
CA THR A 473 -21.08 1.92 0.28
C THR A 473 -21.93 3.17 0.29
N VAL A 474 -23.10 3.12 0.95
CA VAL A 474 -23.98 4.27 1.13
C VAL A 474 -23.74 4.85 2.53
N PRO A 475 -23.21 6.08 2.64
CA PRO A 475 -22.83 6.63 3.93
C PRO A 475 -23.99 7.32 4.64
N ASN A 476 -23.98 7.26 5.97
CA ASN A 476 -24.83 8.05 6.87
C ASN A 476 -26.32 8.11 6.46
N VAL A 477 -26.95 6.94 6.40
CA VAL A 477 -28.38 6.77 6.20
C VAL A 477 -29.11 6.99 7.52
N ILE A 478 -30.08 7.89 7.52
CA ILE A 478 -30.79 8.35 8.74
C ILE A 478 -32.30 8.14 8.70
N ALA A 479 -32.83 7.55 7.63
CA ALA A 479 -34.27 7.33 7.44
C ALA A 479 -34.57 5.89 7.04
N ALA A 480 -35.75 5.38 7.44
CA ALA A 480 -36.13 3.98 7.30
C ALA A 480 -36.29 3.55 5.83
N ASP A 481 -36.94 4.39 5.03
CA ASP A 481 -37.09 4.21 3.59
C ASP A 481 -35.75 4.32 2.87
N ALA A 482 -34.89 5.25 3.31
CA ALA A 482 -33.52 5.39 2.80
C ALA A 482 -32.65 4.16 3.11
N LEU A 483 -32.86 3.47 4.24
CA LEU A 483 -32.15 2.22 4.56
C LEU A 483 -32.46 1.13 3.54
N VAL A 484 -33.73 0.95 3.20
CA VAL A 484 -34.15 -0.04 2.20
C VAL A 484 -33.53 0.28 0.83
N ARG A 485 -33.62 1.54 0.39
CA ARG A 485 -32.99 1.99 -0.87
C ARG A 485 -31.48 1.80 -0.86
N ALA A 486 -30.83 2.04 0.29
CA ALA A 486 -29.40 1.83 0.43
C ALA A 486 -29.00 0.34 0.29
N VAL A 487 -29.77 -0.58 0.89
CA VAL A 487 -29.57 -2.03 0.70
C VAL A 487 -29.67 -2.41 -0.79
N GLN A 488 -30.71 -1.92 -1.49
CA GLN A 488 -30.88 -2.18 -2.92
C GLN A 488 -29.76 -1.58 -3.78
N THR A 489 -29.28 -0.38 -3.40
CA THR A 489 -28.14 0.28 -4.06
C THR A 489 -26.86 -0.55 -3.90
N VAL A 490 -26.62 -1.13 -2.72
CA VAL A 490 -25.49 -2.03 -2.49
C VAL A 490 -25.63 -3.30 -3.33
N TRP A 491 -26.82 -3.89 -3.41
CA TRP A 491 -27.06 -5.05 -4.28
C TRP A 491 -26.85 -4.75 -5.76
N ALA A 492 -27.38 -3.62 -6.25
CA ALA A 492 -27.16 -3.17 -7.61
C ALA A 492 -25.66 -2.99 -7.92
N SER A 493 -24.85 -2.61 -6.93
CA SER A 493 -23.42 -2.37 -7.13
C SER A 493 -22.61 -3.60 -7.57
N VAL A 494 -23.16 -4.82 -7.46
CA VAL A 494 -22.59 -6.01 -8.11
C VAL A 494 -22.36 -5.73 -9.60
N TYR A 495 -23.29 -5.03 -10.25
CA TYR A 495 -23.26 -4.67 -11.66
C TYR A 495 -22.68 -3.27 -11.92
N ASN A 496 -21.90 -2.71 -10.99
CA ASN A 496 -21.05 -1.58 -11.32
C ASN A 496 -20.16 -1.97 -12.52
N PHE A 497 -19.96 -1.05 -13.46
CA PHE A 497 -19.20 -1.32 -14.68
C PHE A 497 -17.81 -1.86 -14.34
N GLU A 498 -17.12 -1.21 -13.41
CA GLU A 498 -15.78 -1.57 -12.96
C GLU A 498 -15.77 -2.94 -12.28
N ALA A 499 -16.79 -3.27 -11.47
CA ALA A 499 -16.95 -4.57 -10.83
C ALA A 499 -17.23 -5.69 -11.84
N TYR A 500 -18.03 -5.40 -12.87
CA TYR A 500 -18.32 -6.34 -13.96
C TYR A 500 -17.07 -6.63 -14.78
N GLU A 501 -16.35 -5.59 -15.21
CA GLU A 501 -15.13 -5.72 -16.01
C GLU A 501 -14.01 -6.43 -15.24
N ALA A 502 -13.83 -6.13 -13.95
CA ALA A 502 -12.87 -6.82 -13.12
C ALA A 502 -13.17 -8.33 -13.02
N ARG A 503 -14.45 -8.69 -12.82
CA ARG A 503 -14.88 -10.10 -12.78
C ARG A 503 -14.72 -10.78 -14.13
N ARG A 504 -15.05 -10.09 -15.22
CA ARG A 504 -14.88 -10.57 -16.59
C ARG A 504 -13.41 -10.86 -16.89
N ALA A 505 -12.51 -9.94 -16.54
CA ALA A 505 -11.07 -10.12 -16.70
C ALA A 505 -10.55 -11.31 -15.89
N ALA A 506 -11.02 -11.47 -14.64
CA ALA A 506 -10.64 -12.58 -13.78
C ALA A 506 -11.28 -13.95 -14.14
N GLY A 507 -12.15 -13.99 -15.16
CA GLY A 507 -12.89 -15.19 -15.54
C GLY A 507 -13.96 -15.62 -14.54
N LEU A 508 -14.43 -14.71 -13.69
CA LEU A 508 -15.46 -14.97 -12.69
C LEU A 508 -16.86 -14.91 -13.31
N GLY A 509 -17.65 -15.96 -13.08
CA GLY A 509 -19.05 -16.01 -13.47
C GLY A 509 -19.86 -14.90 -12.80
N GLN A 510 -20.62 -14.15 -13.59
CA GLN A 510 -21.33 -12.97 -13.11
C GLN A 510 -22.46 -13.31 -12.13
N ASP A 511 -23.12 -14.46 -12.34
CA ASP A 511 -24.20 -14.99 -11.49
C ASP A 511 -23.70 -15.71 -10.23
N ALA A 512 -22.40 -16.02 -10.15
CA ALA A 512 -21.83 -16.73 -9.00
C ALA A 512 -21.54 -15.79 -7.80
N VAL A 513 -21.74 -14.48 -7.97
CA VAL A 513 -21.50 -13.47 -6.94
C VAL A 513 -22.80 -13.17 -6.19
N ALA A 514 -22.73 -13.28 -4.87
CA ALA A 514 -23.78 -12.88 -3.94
C ALA A 514 -23.29 -11.73 -3.06
N MET A 515 -24.21 -10.83 -2.71
CA MET A 515 -23.92 -9.61 -1.95
C MET A 515 -24.69 -9.57 -0.64
N ALA A 516 -24.00 -9.82 0.47
CA ALA A 516 -24.52 -9.53 1.79
C ALA A 516 -24.32 -8.04 2.06
N VAL A 517 -25.10 -7.49 2.99
CA VAL A 517 -25.05 -6.07 3.33
C VAL A 517 -24.78 -5.91 4.81
N LEU A 518 -23.71 -5.20 5.14
CA LEU A 518 -23.41 -4.80 6.51
C LEU A 518 -24.02 -3.42 6.77
N VAL A 519 -24.99 -3.37 7.68
CA VAL A 519 -25.58 -2.13 8.21
C VAL A 519 -24.88 -1.84 9.53
N GLN A 520 -24.10 -0.77 9.59
CA GLN A 520 -23.23 -0.47 10.72
C GLN A 520 -23.37 0.99 11.15
N LEU A 521 -23.31 1.29 12.45
CA LEU A 521 -23.38 2.67 12.95
C LEU A 521 -22.37 3.57 12.25
N ALA A 522 -22.83 4.77 11.87
CA ALA A 522 -21.97 5.83 11.41
C ALA A 522 -20.96 6.22 12.50
N ALA A 523 -19.71 6.36 12.09
CA ALA A 523 -18.62 6.83 12.93
C ALA A 523 -18.22 8.24 12.47
N PRO A 524 -18.79 9.32 13.03
CA PRO A 524 -18.40 10.69 12.70
C PRO A 524 -16.99 10.96 13.23
N SER A 525 -15.98 10.54 12.46
CA SER A 525 -14.61 10.45 12.91
C SER A 525 -13.83 11.75 12.75
N ASP A 526 -12.96 12.05 13.72
CA ASP A 526 -12.01 13.17 13.67
C ASP A 526 -10.89 12.91 12.67
N SER A 527 -10.51 11.64 12.55
CA SER A 527 -9.56 11.14 11.58
C SER A 527 -9.86 9.70 11.22
N SER A 528 -9.41 9.30 10.04
CA SER A 528 -9.58 7.94 9.54
C SER A 528 -8.45 7.60 8.59
N GLY A 529 -8.31 6.31 8.31
CA GLY A 529 -7.20 5.86 7.51
C GLY A 529 -7.12 4.36 7.35
N VAL A 530 -5.97 3.94 6.82
CA VAL A 530 -5.62 2.55 6.61
C VAL A 530 -4.31 2.27 7.34
N MET A 531 -4.17 1.10 7.95
CA MET A 531 -2.89 0.63 8.50
C MET A 531 -2.56 -0.76 7.97
N ILE A 532 -1.26 -1.01 7.77
CA ILE A 532 -0.73 -2.35 7.51
C ILE A 532 0.15 -2.78 8.66
N THR A 533 -0.03 -4.00 9.14
CA THR A 533 0.69 -4.56 10.31
C THR A 533 2.11 -5.05 9.99
N ARG A 534 2.66 -4.69 8.82
CA ARG A 534 4.01 -4.98 8.34
C ARG A 534 4.54 -3.80 7.52
N ASP A 535 5.83 -3.84 7.20
CA ASP A 535 6.41 -2.96 6.19
C ASP A 535 5.88 -3.36 4.79
N PRO A 536 5.19 -2.47 4.05
CA PRO A 536 4.70 -2.78 2.71
C PRO A 536 5.80 -2.74 1.65
N PHE A 537 6.98 -2.23 1.98
CA PHE A 537 8.12 -2.06 1.09
C PHE A 537 9.20 -3.10 1.29
N ASP A 538 9.36 -3.63 2.50
CA ASP A 538 10.41 -4.59 2.81
C ASP A 538 9.91 -5.65 3.80
N ALA A 539 9.58 -6.83 3.29
CA ALA A 539 9.14 -7.96 4.12
C ALA A 539 10.20 -8.41 5.15
N GLY A 540 11.49 -8.08 4.94
CA GLY A 540 12.57 -8.33 5.89
C GLY A 540 12.50 -7.46 7.14
N ARG A 541 11.87 -6.28 7.06
CA ARG A 541 11.69 -5.36 8.20
C ARG A 541 10.52 -5.78 9.07
N ARG A 542 10.84 -6.70 9.98
CA ARG A 542 9.91 -7.13 11.03
C ARG A 542 9.59 -5.97 11.97
N HIS A 543 8.40 -6.02 12.57
CA HIS A 543 7.93 -5.06 13.58
C HIS A 543 7.56 -3.65 13.08
N ILE A 544 7.46 -3.43 11.77
CA ILE A 544 6.99 -2.16 11.22
C ILE A 544 5.47 -2.18 11.07
N THR A 545 4.82 -1.06 11.38
CA THR A 545 3.43 -0.77 11.03
C THR A 545 3.40 0.46 10.14
N TYR A 546 2.82 0.33 8.95
CA TYR A 546 2.56 1.48 8.08
C TYR A 546 1.18 2.05 8.39
N ILE A 547 1.04 3.37 8.43
CA ILE A 547 -0.24 4.07 8.67
C ILE A 547 -0.38 5.20 7.65
N SER A 548 -1.52 5.25 6.97
CA SER A 548 -1.98 6.37 6.15
C SER A 548 -3.23 6.96 6.79
N ALA A 549 -3.29 8.29 6.92
CA ALA A 549 -4.34 8.98 7.65
C ALA A 549 -4.79 10.29 7.00
N LYS A 550 -6.07 10.60 7.19
CA LYS A 550 -6.76 11.81 6.76
C LYS A 550 -7.66 12.34 7.86
N ARG A 551 -8.04 13.63 7.76
CA ARG A 551 -9.03 14.24 8.66
C ARG A 551 -10.44 13.84 8.24
N GLY A 552 -11.34 13.71 9.21
CA GLY A 552 -12.74 13.39 8.94
C GLY A 552 -12.99 11.92 8.58
N LEU A 553 -14.08 11.68 7.84
CA LEU A 553 -14.55 10.36 7.40
C LEU A 553 -13.72 9.77 6.26
N GLY A 554 -13.42 8.48 6.36
CA GLY A 554 -12.59 7.73 5.39
C GLY A 554 -13.39 7.06 4.28
N ILE A 555 -14.56 7.60 3.95
CA ILE A 555 -15.55 6.93 3.11
C ILE A 555 -15.45 7.44 1.68
N ARG A 556 -15.06 6.54 0.77
CA ARG A 556 -14.66 6.91 -0.60
C ARG A 556 -13.76 8.13 -0.53
N VAL A 557 -12.59 7.90 0.07
CA VAL A 557 -11.52 8.88 0.14
C VAL A 557 -11.52 9.66 -1.18
N VAL A 558 -11.40 10.98 -1.10
CA VAL A 558 -11.15 11.83 -2.27
C VAL A 558 -9.76 11.43 -2.80
N GLU A 559 -9.69 10.25 -3.41
CA GLU A 559 -8.49 9.52 -3.80
C GLU A 559 -7.87 10.20 -5.01
N GLY A 560 -6.54 10.37 -4.95
CA GLY A 560 -5.75 10.88 -6.06
C GLY A 560 -5.40 12.37 -6.00
N LYS A 561 -6.35 13.24 -5.62
CA LYS A 561 -6.14 14.69 -5.75
C LYS A 561 -5.08 15.25 -4.81
N ARG A 562 -5.03 14.77 -3.57
CA ARG A 562 -4.18 15.34 -2.50
C ARG A 562 -3.58 14.26 -1.61
N GLN A 563 -2.34 14.48 -1.20
CA GLN A 563 -1.51 13.54 -0.44
C GLN A 563 -2.03 13.39 1.00
N ALA A 564 -2.23 12.15 1.45
CA ALA A 564 -2.54 11.82 2.84
C ALA A 564 -1.29 11.92 3.73
N GLU A 565 -1.46 11.99 5.04
CA GLU A 565 -0.34 11.80 5.96
C GLU A 565 0.03 10.31 6.01
N GLN A 566 1.31 9.99 5.82
CA GLN A 566 1.81 8.62 5.81
C GLN A 566 3.00 8.51 6.76
N VAL A 567 2.99 7.47 7.61
CA VAL A 567 4.06 7.19 8.56
C VAL A 567 4.38 5.70 8.60
N MET A 568 5.62 5.39 8.98
CA MET A 568 6.01 4.07 9.47
C MET A 568 6.32 4.15 10.96
N TYR A 569 5.87 3.13 11.68
CA TYR A 569 6.15 2.98 13.09
C TYR A 569 6.91 1.69 13.36
N SER A 570 8.01 1.78 14.08
CA SER A 570 8.74 0.60 14.55
C SER A 570 8.26 0.20 15.94
N ASN A 571 7.63 -0.97 16.05
CA ASN A 571 7.26 -1.52 17.36
C ASN A 571 8.49 -1.87 18.21
N TRP A 572 9.66 -2.04 17.60
CA TRP A 572 10.91 -2.34 18.30
C TRP A 572 11.60 -1.08 18.84
N SER A 573 11.84 -0.09 17.99
CA SER A 573 12.57 1.14 18.39
C SER A 573 11.65 2.27 18.86
N LYS A 574 10.33 2.12 18.68
CA LYS A 574 9.31 3.15 18.94
C LYS A 574 9.45 4.40 18.06
N ALA A 575 10.33 4.37 17.06
CA ALA A 575 10.54 5.48 16.14
C ALA A 575 9.36 5.63 15.17
N VAL A 576 8.96 6.88 14.94
CA VAL A 576 7.99 7.28 13.91
C VAL A 576 8.75 7.91 12.75
N GLN A 577 8.74 7.26 11.58
CA GLN A 577 9.26 7.79 10.33
C GLN A 577 8.11 8.44 9.55
N VAL A 578 8.25 9.72 9.20
CA VAL A 578 7.26 10.44 8.40
C VAL A 578 7.62 10.30 6.92
N LEU A 579 6.69 9.76 6.14
CA LEU A 579 6.84 9.59 4.69
C LEU A 579 6.20 10.75 3.92
N SER A 580 5.02 11.20 4.35
CA SER A 580 4.35 12.38 3.82
C SER A 580 3.51 13.06 4.90
N ARG A 581 3.37 14.39 4.83
CA ARG A 581 2.36 15.13 5.60
C ARG A 581 1.10 15.35 4.77
N SER A 582 -0.04 15.57 5.43
CA SER A 582 -1.30 15.83 4.73
C SER A 582 -1.25 17.13 3.95
N ALA A 583 -1.68 17.07 2.70
CA ALA A 583 -1.87 18.23 1.81
C ALA A 583 -3.37 18.58 1.63
N GLU A 584 -4.24 18.06 2.48
CA GLU A 584 -5.68 18.32 2.42
C GLU A 584 -6.03 19.70 3.01
N ASP A 585 -6.99 20.37 2.37
CA ASP A 585 -7.58 21.63 2.86
C ASP A 585 -9.01 21.43 3.36
N THR A 586 -9.55 20.23 3.18
CA THR A 586 -10.93 19.86 3.45
C THR A 586 -11.01 18.50 4.13
N GLN A 587 -12.16 18.21 4.72
CA GLN A 587 -12.50 16.91 5.30
C GLN A 587 -13.95 16.55 5.00
N LEU A 588 -14.24 15.26 4.96
CA LEU A 588 -15.61 14.76 4.87
C LEU A 588 -16.21 14.61 6.26
N VAL A 589 -17.42 15.12 6.44
CA VAL A 589 -18.21 14.99 7.67
C VAL A 589 -19.59 14.44 7.38
N ALA A 590 -20.19 13.77 8.36
CA ALA A 590 -21.56 13.31 8.26
C ALA A 590 -22.51 14.51 8.15
N ASN A 591 -23.49 14.43 7.26
CA ASN A 591 -24.50 15.47 7.11
C ASN A 591 -25.74 15.15 7.97
N ALA A 592 -26.29 16.14 8.65
CA ALA A 592 -27.47 15.97 9.50
C ALA A 592 -28.71 15.53 8.70
N SER A 593 -28.79 15.85 7.41
CA SER A 593 -29.86 15.41 6.50
C SER A 593 -29.58 14.04 5.83
N GLY A 594 -28.54 13.33 6.26
CA GLY A 594 -28.07 12.09 5.64
C GLY A 594 -27.01 12.32 4.57
N GLY A 595 -26.22 11.27 4.31
CA GLY A 595 -25.05 11.36 3.44
C GLY A 595 -23.87 12.09 4.10
N VAL A 596 -22.93 12.56 3.28
CA VAL A 596 -21.75 13.30 3.73
C VAL A 596 -21.63 14.63 3.00
N ARG A 597 -20.86 15.55 3.59
CA ARG A 597 -20.50 16.82 2.97
C ARG A 597 -19.02 17.11 3.21
N GLU A 598 -18.42 17.83 2.28
CA GLU A 598 -17.06 18.32 2.39
C GLU A 598 -17.06 19.68 3.12
N VAL A 599 -16.14 19.87 4.05
CA VAL A 599 -15.96 21.12 4.80
C VAL A 599 -14.48 21.49 4.85
N ALA A 600 -14.19 22.79 4.92
CA ALA A 600 -12.82 23.27 5.09
C ALA A 600 -12.24 22.80 6.44
N LEU A 601 -10.92 22.56 6.46
CA LEU A 601 -10.20 22.25 7.69
C LEU A 601 -9.99 23.51 8.53
N THR A 602 -10.40 23.46 9.79
CA THR A 602 -10.17 24.51 10.78
C THR A 602 -9.11 24.04 11.77
N GLY A 603 -7.83 24.10 11.40
CA GLY A 603 -6.73 23.75 12.30
C GLY A 603 -5.52 23.11 11.60
N SER A 604 -4.76 22.30 12.36
CA SER A 604 -3.57 21.63 11.83
C SER A 604 -3.93 20.58 10.80
N ARG A 605 -3.20 20.60 9.67
CA ARG A 605 -3.24 19.53 8.65
C ARG A 605 -2.64 18.22 9.15
N GLN A 606 -1.75 18.27 10.14
CA GLN A 606 -1.21 17.05 10.77
C GLN A 606 -2.37 16.30 11.43
N VAL A 607 -2.57 15.04 11.02
CA VAL A 607 -3.59 14.11 11.45
C VAL A 607 -3.10 13.26 12.61
N LEU A 608 -1.86 12.76 12.51
CA LEU A 608 -1.32 11.76 13.42
C LEU A 608 -0.37 12.36 14.46
N THR A 609 -0.56 11.98 15.73
CA THR A 609 0.42 12.20 16.80
C THR A 609 1.16 10.90 17.09
N ASP A 610 2.39 11.00 17.62
CA ASP A 610 3.19 9.80 17.96
C ASP A 610 2.46 8.87 18.96
N ALA A 611 1.69 9.46 19.89
CA ALA A 611 0.84 8.70 20.82
C ALA A 611 -0.28 7.94 20.10
N LEU A 612 -0.98 8.59 19.16
CA LEU A 612 -2.01 7.94 18.36
C LEU A 612 -1.42 6.85 17.46
N ILE A 613 -0.27 7.08 16.85
CA ILE A 613 0.45 6.11 16.02
C ILE A 613 0.78 4.85 16.81
N ALA A 614 1.34 5.00 18.02
CA ALA A 614 1.65 3.87 18.89
C ALA A 614 0.40 3.08 19.30
N ARG A 615 -0.71 3.78 19.61
CA ARG A 615 -2.00 3.14 19.94
C ARG A 615 -2.57 2.39 18.73
N LEU A 616 -2.57 2.98 17.54
CA LEU A 616 -3.00 2.33 16.30
C LEU A 616 -2.17 1.08 16.02
N ALA A 617 -0.84 1.14 16.14
CA ALA A 617 0.03 -0.01 15.93
C ALA A 617 -0.24 -1.15 16.94
N ALA A 618 -0.50 -0.82 18.21
CA ALA A 618 -0.89 -1.82 19.21
C ALA A 618 -2.23 -2.50 18.87
N VAL A 619 -3.23 -1.71 18.43
CA VAL A 619 -4.52 -2.23 17.96
C VAL A 619 -4.34 -3.09 16.71
N GLY A 620 -3.52 -2.67 15.75
CA GLY A 620 -3.19 -3.42 14.54
C GLY A 620 -2.58 -4.79 14.86
N ASN A 621 -1.62 -4.85 15.77
CA ASN A 621 -1.05 -6.12 16.23
C ASN A 621 -2.11 -7.01 16.88
N ARG A 622 -3.04 -6.46 17.67
CA ARG A 622 -4.11 -7.24 18.27
C ARG A 622 -5.11 -7.75 17.23
N THR A 623 -5.44 -6.95 16.22
CA THR A 623 -6.26 -7.36 15.07
C THR A 623 -5.61 -8.51 14.30
N LYS A 624 -4.30 -8.42 14.04
CA LYS A 624 -3.50 -9.51 13.43
C LYS A 624 -3.57 -10.81 14.22
N GLN A 625 -3.36 -10.76 15.55
CA GLN A 625 -3.47 -11.92 16.42
C GLN A 625 -4.88 -12.56 16.36
N ALA A 626 -5.92 -11.73 16.44
CA ALA A 626 -7.31 -12.18 16.43
C ALA A 626 -7.75 -12.82 15.10
N LEU A 627 -7.08 -12.48 14.00
CA LEU A 627 -7.38 -12.99 12.65
C LEU A 627 -6.33 -14.00 12.15
N GLY A 628 -5.62 -14.68 13.08
CA GLY A 628 -4.79 -15.83 12.76
C GLY A 628 -3.33 -15.52 12.41
N GLU A 629 -2.76 -14.43 12.95
CA GLU A 629 -1.34 -14.05 12.82
C GLU A 629 -0.88 -13.73 11.38
N VAL A 630 -1.82 -13.54 10.47
CA VAL A 630 -1.54 -13.07 9.10
C VAL A 630 -1.45 -11.54 9.11
N ASP A 631 -0.50 -10.97 8.38
CA ASP A 631 -0.42 -9.51 8.22
C ASP A 631 -1.75 -8.96 7.68
N GLN A 632 -2.21 -7.84 8.22
CA GLN A 632 -3.51 -7.27 7.93
C GLN A 632 -3.40 -5.91 7.25
N ASP A 633 -4.36 -5.64 6.36
CA ASP A 633 -4.75 -4.33 5.86
C ASP A 633 -6.06 -3.93 6.58
N ILE A 634 -5.99 -2.86 7.38
CA ILE A 634 -7.03 -2.50 8.35
C ILE A 634 -7.51 -1.07 8.09
N GLU A 635 -8.81 -0.91 7.85
CA GLU A 635 -9.45 0.41 7.86
C GLU A 635 -9.82 0.79 9.29
N TRP A 636 -9.44 2.00 9.70
CA TRP A 636 -9.67 2.51 11.04
C TRP A 636 -10.21 3.93 11.03
N ALA A 637 -10.85 4.31 12.12
CA ALA A 637 -11.29 5.67 12.40
C ALA A 637 -11.04 6.01 13.88
N VAL A 638 -10.97 7.30 14.18
CA VAL A 638 -10.86 7.82 15.55
C VAL A 638 -12.03 8.74 15.83
N VAL A 639 -12.69 8.53 16.97
CA VAL A 639 -13.75 9.40 17.50
C VAL A 639 -13.37 9.74 18.94
N GLY A 640 -12.94 10.96 19.19
CA GLY A 640 -12.33 11.35 20.47
C GLY A 640 -11.11 10.47 20.77
N ASP A 641 -11.16 9.78 21.90
CA ASP A 641 -10.12 8.82 22.29
C ASP A 641 -10.34 7.42 21.75
N ASP A 642 -11.44 7.11 21.08
CA ASP A 642 -11.75 5.74 20.67
C ASP A 642 -11.21 5.40 19.29
N ILE A 643 -10.48 4.29 19.19
CA ILE A 643 -10.10 3.70 17.89
C ILE A 643 -11.21 2.75 17.44
N LEU A 644 -11.73 2.97 16.24
CA LEU A 644 -12.74 2.16 15.61
C LEU A 644 -12.11 1.33 14.49
N ILE A 645 -12.32 0.02 14.51
CA ILE A 645 -11.97 -0.84 13.36
C ILE A 645 -13.17 -0.96 12.44
N LEU A 646 -12.99 -0.47 11.22
CA LEU A 646 -14.03 -0.42 10.20
C LEU A 646 -13.93 -1.60 9.23
N GLN A 647 -12.74 -2.15 8.99
CA GLN A 647 -12.53 -3.32 8.15
C GLN A 647 -11.17 -3.95 8.49
N SER A 648 -11.04 -5.26 8.29
CA SER A 648 -9.73 -5.93 8.29
C SER A 648 -9.75 -7.07 7.28
N ARG A 649 -8.68 -7.17 6.50
CA ARG A 649 -8.43 -8.26 5.55
C ARG A 649 -6.95 -8.64 5.53
N PRO A 650 -6.60 -9.86 5.12
CA PRO A 650 -5.20 -10.23 4.92
C PRO A 650 -4.50 -9.27 3.95
N TYR A 651 -3.32 -8.79 4.33
CA TYR A 651 -2.43 -8.06 3.43
C TYR A 651 -1.76 -9.06 2.49
N VAL A 652 -1.93 -8.85 1.18
CA VAL A 652 -1.32 -9.70 0.15
C VAL A 652 -0.07 -9.02 -0.38
N ASP A 653 1.08 -9.67 -0.19
CA ASP A 653 2.35 -9.21 -0.72
C ASP A 653 2.54 -9.65 -2.17
N GLY A 654 2.69 -8.69 -3.08
CA GLY A 654 2.82 -8.94 -4.52
C GLY A 654 4.09 -9.72 -4.91
N SER A 655 5.10 -9.74 -4.04
CA SER A 655 6.36 -10.45 -4.26
C SER A 655 6.39 -11.89 -3.75
N SER A 656 5.32 -12.35 -3.11
CA SER A 656 5.29 -13.67 -2.46
C SER A 656 4.86 -14.82 -3.36
N ARG A 657 4.84 -14.63 -4.69
CA ARG A 657 4.52 -15.69 -5.67
C ARG A 657 5.29 -15.58 -6.97
#